data_AF-A0A1V4ENY0-F1
#
_entry.id   AF-A0A1V4ENY0-F1
#
_cell.length_a   1.000
_cell.length_b   1.000
_cell.length_c   1.000
_cell.angle_alpha   90.00
_cell.angle_beta   90.00
_cell.angle_gamma   90.00
#
_symmetry.space_group_name_H-M   'P 1'
#
loop_
_entity.id
_entity.type
_entity.pdbx_description
1 polymer ?
#
loop_
_entity_poly.entity_id
_entity_poly.type
_entity_poly.pdbx_seq_one_letter_code
_entity_poly.pdbx_strand_id
1 'polypeptide(L)'
;MRRTAWAVCVLSLLLVAAALVFGHRNGAGLFAQSHLLFVTACALVGGLISAERPGNAVGWLMATCGLCFALLDATGHYALAGLPFATPMAWPQTWLWVPANLSVAAVPAFFPSGRPSSPGWRAALWALAAIAAATTALSALLPGPSHQLGWGTPLPNPLGVPALAAVSPFVEPLTTGLMGALFLAGAAGLVRRAGRGDADERVQLKWLGYAAGLAGLIVAGRLATGLSDGDPRSIWPITSPFWELMGTFAACLLPAAAAVAVLRHGLFDIDLVINRTLVYVLLSACVFGGYVLVVTYLGAVFRAADGLPVSVAAAGVVAVVFAPLRERLQRAVNLVMYGRRDDPYAALALLGRRLEEAAEPGAVLAAAARSVAEALRLPHVAVEVAGGPTHAYGVPSPGTVRLPLVHRGEPVGDLVLSPRPGESGLGARDRRVLADLARQTGIAVHAVRLSADLQRSRERLVAAREEERRRLRRDLHDGLGPTLAALTMRAEAVQDMVRDPDALAMLEEIMTDARTAMADVRTLVEGLRPPALDTLGLAGAIRSHAARLPGVEAGVEIDGSLPALPAAVEVAAYRIAAEALANARRHAGAGRVRVRLGMTGDVLEVEVADEGGEPLTDGGGSGVGTASMRERAAELGAPA
;
A
#
# COMPACT_ATOMS: atom_id res chain seq x y z
N MET A 1 14.47 9.42 40.80
CA MET A 1 14.69 10.01 39.47
C MET A 1 13.40 10.49 38.80
N ARG A 2 12.32 9.71 38.70
CA ARG A 2 11.06 10.19 38.10
C ARG A 2 10.41 11.36 38.86
N ARG A 3 10.33 11.27 40.20
CA ARG A 3 9.82 12.37 41.05
C ARG A 3 10.66 13.64 40.97
N THR A 4 11.99 13.50 40.89
CA THR A 4 12.91 14.64 40.78
C THR A 4 12.80 15.32 39.41
N ALA A 5 12.63 14.56 38.33
CA ALA A 5 12.40 15.12 36.99
C ALA A 5 11.12 15.97 36.93
N TRP A 6 10.01 15.48 37.48
CA TRP A 6 8.76 16.24 37.54
C TRP A 6 8.84 17.44 38.48
N ALA A 7 9.53 17.32 39.61
CA ALA A 7 9.72 18.45 40.52
C ALA A 7 10.48 19.61 39.85
N VAL A 8 11.56 19.30 39.11
CA VAL A 8 12.30 20.30 38.32
C VAL A 8 11.40 20.92 37.24
N CYS A 9 10.65 20.10 36.51
CA CYS A 9 9.71 20.58 35.49
C CYS A 9 8.66 21.55 36.07
N VAL A 10 7.99 21.16 37.16
CA VAL A 10 6.98 21.99 37.83
C VAL A 10 7.60 23.28 38.35
N LEU A 11 8.78 23.22 38.97
CA LEU A 11 9.48 24.42 39.43
C LEU A 11 9.80 25.37 38.26
N SER A 12 10.32 24.87 37.14
CA SER A 12 10.59 25.68 35.96
C SER A 12 9.30 26.32 35.41
N LEU A 13 8.17 25.60 35.37
CA LEU A 13 6.90 26.15 34.92
C LEU A 13 6.35 27.25 35.84
N LEU A 14 6.49 27.08 37.16
CA LEU A 14 6.12 28.10 38.13
C LEU A 14 6.99 29.36 37.98
N LEU A 15 8.28 29.19 37.72
CA LEU A 15 9.19 30.29 37.44
C LEU A 15 8.85 31.00 36.12
N VAL A 16 8.50 30.27 35.06
CA VAL A 16 8.00 30.87 33.81
C VAL A 16 6.71 31.67 34.06
N ALA A 17 5.77 31.14 34.84
CA ALA A 17 4.56 31.87 35.20
C ALA A 17 4.86 33.15 36.00
N ALA A 18 5.81 33.10 36.93
CA ALA A 18 6.29 34.27 37.66
C ALA A 18 6.94 35.30 36.73
N ALA A 19 7.79 34.86 35.79
CA ALA A 19 8.40 35.71 34.77
C ALA A 19 7.34 36.42 33.91
N LEU A 20 6.29 35.70 33.48
CA LEU A 20 5.17 36.26 32.72
C LEU A 20 4.42 37.36 33.49
N VAL A 21 4.10 37.08 34.76
CA VAL A 21 3.36 38.02 35.63
C VAL A 21 4.19 39.27 35.89
N PHE A 22 5.46 39.12 36.28
CA PHE A 22 6.34 40.26 36.53
C PHE A 22 6.67 41.02 35.25
N GLY A 23 6.89 40.32 34.13
CA GLY A 23 7.11 40.94 32.83
C GLY A 23 5.93 41.79 32.39
N HIS A 24 4.71 41.27 32.52
CA HIS A 24 3.50 42.04 32.20
C HIS A 24 3.38 43.28 33.10
N ARG A 25 3.64 43.14 34.41
CA ARG A 25 3.66 44.25 35.37
C ARG A 25 4.70 45.33 35.01
N ASN A 26 5.84 44.93 34.46
CA ASN A 26 6.91 45.83 34.04
C ASN A 26 6.67 46.43 32.64
N GLY A 27 5.50 46.22 32.05
CA GLY A 27 5.14 46.75 30.73
C GLY A 27 5.69 45.95 29.55
N ALA A 28 6.30 44.78 29.77
CA ALA A 28 6.72 43.91 28.68
C ALA A 28 5.48 43.28 28.02
N GLY A 29 5.26 43.59 26.74
CA GLY A 29 4.20 42.96 25.96
C GLY A 29 4.40 41.44 25.84
N LEU A 30 3.31 40.71 25.57
CA LEU A 30 3.34 39.25 25.35
C LEU A 30 4.37 38.83 24.30
N PHE A 31 4.56 39.66 23.27
CA PHE A 31 5.51 39.43 22.21
C PHE A 31 6.97 39.47 22.68
N ALA A 32 7.32 40.42 23.55
CA ALA A 32 8.67 40.55 24.11
C ALA A 32 9.04 39.40 25.05
N GLN A 33 8.07 38.56 25.39
CA GLN A 33 8.23 37.40 26.27
C GLN A 33 8.04 36.08 25.52
N SER A 34 8.04 36.09 24.18
CA SER A 34 7.78 34.89 23.36
C SER A 34 8.82 33.79 23.58
N HIS A 35 10.07 34.15 23.91
CA HIS A 35 11.14 33.18 24.21
C HIS A 35 10.80 32.25 25.38
N LEU A 36 9.92 32.65 26.29
CA LEU A 36 9.44 31.79 27.38
C LEU A 36 8.70 30.54 26.87
N LEU A 37 8.19 30.54 25.63
CA LEU A 37 7.67 29.34 24.98
C LEU A 37 8.75 28.28 24.78
N PHE A 38 9.96 28.70 24.38
CA PHE A 38 11.11 27.80 24.26
C PHE A 38 11.55 27.28 25.63
N VAL A 39 11.60 28.14 26.65
CA VAL A 39 11.92 27.75 28.04
C VAL A 39 10.92 26.70 28.55
N THR A 40 9.64 26.92 28.27
CA THR A 40 8.56 25.98 28.60
C THR A 40 8.72 24.66 27.86
N ALA A 41 9.01 24.69 26.56
CA ALA A 41 9.26 23.50 25.76
C ALA A 41 10.43 22.67 26.31
N CYS A 42 11.55 23.32 26.66
CA CYS A 42 12.70 22.69 27.29
C CYS A 42 12.36 22.06 28.65
N ALA A 43 11.59 22.77 29.50
CA ALA A 43 11.18 22.26 30.81
C ALA A 43 10.25 21.04 30.69
N LEU A 44 9.25 21.09 29.81
CA LEU A 44 8.30 20.00 29.57
C LEU A 44 9.00 18.77 28.95
N VAL A 45 9.75 18.98 27.87
CA VAL A 45 10.45 17.90 27.18
C VAL A 45 11.54 17.30 28.07
N GLY A 46 12.31 18.14 28.77
CA GLY A 46 13.34 17.70 29.70
C GLY A 46 12.78 16.88 30.86
N GLY A 47 11.67 17.32 31.45
CA GLY A 47 10.92 16.56 32.46
C GLY A 47 10.39 15.23 31.93
N LEU A 48 9.77 15.23 30.74
CA LEU A 48 9.20 14.05 30.11
C LEU A 48 10.27 13.00 29.76
N ILE A 49 11.35 13.41 29.06
CA ILE A 49 12.45 12.52 28.69
C ILE A 49 13.13 11.98 29.96
N SER A 50 13.39 12.80 30.96
CA SER A 50 14.05 12.35 32.20
C SER A 50 13.17 11.44 33.05
N ALA A 51 11.84 11.60 32.97
CA ALA A 51 10.88 10.75 33.67
C ALA A 51 10.73 9.36 33.02
N GLU A 52 10.71 9.30 31.68
CA GLU A 52 10.52 8.05 30.92
C GLU A 52 11.83 7.34 30.57
N ARG A 53 12.95 8.09 30.45
CA ARG A 53 14.30 7.59 30.12
C ARG A 53 15.35 8.22 31.06
N PRO A 54 15.40 7.85 32.36
CA PRO A 54 16.24 8.52 33.36
C PRO A 54 17.75 8.46 33.09
N GLY A 55 18.21 7.46 32.32
CA GLY A 55 19.61 7.35 31.89
C GLY A 55 19.98 8.18 30.66
N ASN A 56 19.04 8.91 30.05
CA ASN A 56 19.30 9.73 28.87
C ASN A 56 19.67 11.16 29.27
N ALA A 57 20.92 11.55 29.07
CA ALA A 57 21.42 12.88 29.41
C ALA A 57 20.70 14.02 28.68
N VAL A 58 20.11 13.78 27.50
CA VAL A 58 19.39 14.82 26.73
C VAL A 58 18.23 15.40 27.54
N GLY A 59 17.50 14.57 28.28
CA GLY A 59 16.40 15.03 29.14
C GLY A 59 16.87 15.98 30.24
N TRP A 60 17.99 15.64 30.89
CA TRP A 60 18.57 16.47 31.94
C TRP A 60 19.16 17.77 31.39
N LEU A 61 19.82 17.74 30.23
CA LEU A 61 20.31 18.94 29.55
C LEU A 61 19.15 19.91 29.21
N MET A 62 18.03 19.40 28.69
CA MET A 62 16.85 20.23 28.41
C MET A 62 16.19 20.76 29.68
N ALA A 63 16.12 19.96 30.75
CA ALA A 63 15.60 20.39 32.04
C ALA A 63 16.48 21.49 32.66
N THR A 64 17.81 21.37 32.59
CA THR A 64 18.76 22.39 33.04
C THR A 64 18.61 23.68 32.25
N CYS A 65 18.51 23.61 30.92
CA CYS A 65 18.24 24.77 30.08
C CYS A 65 16.95 25.49 30.51
N GLY A 66 15.84 24.74 30.61
CA GLY A 66 14.55 25.30 31.02
C GLY A 66 14.57 25.91 32.41
N LEU A 67 15.20 25.26 33.39
CA LEU A 67 15.32 25.77 34.76
C LEU A 67 16.18 27.03 34.83
N CYS A 68 17.36 27.04 34.20
CA CYS A 68 18.27 28.18 34.23
C CYS A 68 17.65 29.42 33.59
N PHE A 69 17.03 29.29 32.40
CA PHE A 69 16.35 30.42 31.77
C PHE A 69 15.10 30.86 32.54
N ALA A 70 14.27 29.93 33.02
CA ALA A 70 13.09 30.30 33.82
C ALA A 70 13.46 31.06 35.09
N LEU A 71 14.52 30.64 35.77
CA LEU A 71 15.03 31.32 36.96
C LEU A 71 15.62 32.69 36.60
N LEU A 72 16.44 32.76 35.54
CA LEU A 72 17.02 34.00 35.03
C LEU A 72 15.94 35.04 34.71
N ASP A 73 14.91 34.66 33.97
CA ASP A 73 13.82 35.55 33.58
C ASP A 73 12.95 35.97 34.78
N ALA A 74 12.62 35.04 35.68
CA ALA A 74 11.79 35.31 36.84
C ALA A 74 12.46 36.30 37.79
N THR A 75 13.74 36.10 38.10
CA THR A 75 14.44 36.94 39.08
C THR A 75 14.76 38.34 38.52
N GLY A 76 15.01 38.47 37.22
CA GLY A 76 15.19 39.80 36.62
C GLY A 76 13.91 40.61 36.51
N HIS A 77 12.81 40.01 36.07
CA HIS A 77 11.54 40.72 36.05
C HIS A 77 11.08 41.07 37.48
N TYR A 78 11.38 40.21 38.47
CA TYR A 78 11.19 40.55 39.88
C TYR A 78 12.03 41.77 40.29
N ALA A 79 13.31 41.81 39.91
CA ALA A 79 14.20 42.92 40.22
C ALA A 79 13.77 44.24 39.57
N LEU A 80 13.31 44.19 38.31
CA LEU A 80 12.76 45.34 37.57
C LEU A 80 11.46 45.87 38.18
N ALA A 81 10.68 45.03 38.85
CA ALA A 81 9.44 45.43 39.51
C ALA A 81 9.65 46.28 40.77
N GLY A 82 10.90 46.57 41.15
CA GLY A 82 11.25 47.41 42.30
C GLY A 82 10.89 46.78 43.65
N LEU A 83 10.80 45.45 43.70
CA LEU A 83 10.44 44.70 44.90
C LEU A 83 11.64 44.59 45.88
N PRO A 84 11.39 44.25 47.17
CA PRO A 84 12.47 44.05 48.14
C PRO A 84 13.53 43.07 47.63
N PHE A 85 14.80 43.32 47.92
CA PHE A 85 15.93 42.51 47.41
C PHE A 85 16.09 42.53 45.88
N ALA A 86 15.67 43.59 45.19
CA ALA A 86 15.85 43.74 43.74
C ALA A 86 17.30 43.51 43.26
N THR A 87 18.29 44.15 43.89
CA THR A 87 19.70 44.02 43.46
C THR A 87 20.25 42.58 43.61
N PRO A 88 20.06 41.89 44.76
CA PRO A 88 20.37 40.46 44.85
C PRO A 88 19.61 39.58 43.84
N MET A 89 18.35 39.89 43.52
CA MET A 89 17.55 39.13 42.55
C MET A 89 17.95 39.39 41.09
N ALA A 90 18.63 40.49 40.79
CA ALA A 90 19.23 40.72 39.48
C ALA A 90 20.51 39.88 39.26
N TRP A 91 21.16 39.41 40.32
CA TRP A 91 22.44 38.70 40.23
C TRP A 91 22.42 37.42 39.38
N PRO A 92 21.42 36.51 39.49
CA PRO A 92 21.40 35.29 38.68
C PRO A 92 21.44 35.55 37.17
N GLN A 93 21.04 36.74 36.72
CA GLN A 93 21.03 37.12 35.31
C GLN A 93 22.42 37.32 34.72
N THR A 94 23.42 37.57 35.55
CA THR A 94 24.78 37.81 35.06
C THR A 94 25.45 36.51 34.63
N TRP A 95 24.98 35.35 35.11
CA TRP A 95 25.70 34.07 34.92
C TRP A 95 24.84 32.86 34.53
N LEU A 96 23.52 32.82 34.82
CA LEU A 96 22.68 31.64 34.51
C LEU A 96 22.54 31.33 33.02
N TRP A 97 22.78 32.31 32.14
CA TRP A 97 22.79 32.11 30.70
C TRP A 97 23.88 31.12 30.25
N VAL A 98 25.00 31.03 30.99
CA VAL A 98 26.13 30.14 30.65
C VAL A 98 25.75 28.66 30.74
N PRO A 99 25.29 28.12 31.90
CA PRO A 99 24.86 26.73 31.98
C PRO A 99 23.62 26.44 31.12
N ALA A 100 22.74 27.42 30.90
CA ALA A 100 21.58 27.25 30.04
C ALA A 100 21.99 26.98 28.58
N ASN A 101 22.84 27.86 28.01
CA ASN A 101 23.31 27.74 26.64
C ASN A 101 24.26 26.55 26.45
N LEU A 102 25.11 26.24 27.43
CA LEU A 102 25.94 25.02 27.40
C LEU A 102 25.06 23.77 27.26
N SER A 103 23.97 23.72 28.02
CA SER A 103 23.09 22.55 28.04
C SER A 103 22.46 22.30 26.67
N VAL A 104 22.01 23.35 25.99
CA VAL A 104 21.47 23.27 24.61
C VAL A 104 22.57 22.91 23.62
N ALA A 105 23.73 23.57 23.71
CA ALA A 105 24.87 23.34 22.83
C ALA A 105 25.39 21.90 22.91
N ALA A 106 25.27 21.25 24.07
CA ALA A 106 25.68 19.87 24.28
C ALA A 106 24.67 18.83 23.76
N VAL A 107 23.40 19.19 23.52
CA VAL A 107 22.35 18.23 23.07
C VAL A 107 22.80 17.39 21.87
N PRO A 108 23.34 17.96 20.78
CA PRO A 108 23.77 17.18 19.62
C PRO A 108 24.86 16.15 19.93
N ALA A 109 25.72 16.39 20.93
CA ALA A 109 26.80 15.48 21.29
C ALA A 109 26.31 14.22 22.04
N PHE A 110 25.22 14.34 22.81
CA PHE A 110 24.60 13.25 23.55
C PHE A 110 23.43 12.58 22.82
N PHE A 111 22.92 13.21 21.76
CA PHE A 111 21.78 12.70 21.03
C PHE A 111 22.12 11.49 20.13
N PRO A 112 21.22 10.51 19.96
CA PRO A 112 19.93 10.32 20.67
C PRO A 112 20.03 9.45 21.93
N SER A 113 21.12 8.70 22.09
CA SER A 113 21.29 7.65 23.10
C SER A 113 21.50 8.17 24.53
N GLY A 114 21.75 9.47 24.70
CA GLY A 114 22.08 10.08 25.98
C GLY A 114 23.52 9.82 26.41
N ARG A 115 24.37 9.28 25.53
CA ARG A 115 25.79 9.02 25.78
C ARG A 115 26.62 9.71 24.69
N PRO A 116 27.80 10.25 25.04
CA PRO A 116 28.67 10.89 24.07
C PRO A 116 29.16 9.87 23.04
N SER A 117 29.20 10.31 21.78
CA SER A 117 29.45 9.44 20.62
C SER A 117 30.87 8.87 20.52
N SER A 118 31.86 9.49 21.16
CA SER A 118 33.24 9.00 21.20
C SER A 118 33.97 9.37 22.50
N PRO A 119 35.09 8.70 22.82
CA PRO A 119 35.95 9.07 23.95
C PRO A 119 36.49 10.50 23.82
N GLY A 120 36.80 10.95 22.59
CA GLY A 120 37.22 12.34 22.33
C GLY A 120 36.14 13.36 22.64
N TRP A 121 34.88 13.04 22.37
CA TRP A 121 33.73 13.88 22.75
C TRP A 121 33.58 14.02 24.27
N ARG A 122 33.90 12.96 25.04
CA ARG A 122 33.90 13.06 26.52
C ARG A 122 34.93 14.08 27.00
N ALA A 123 36.15 14.03 26.48
CA ALA A 123 37.20 14.97 26.86
C ALA A 123 36.83 16.41 26.47
N ALA A 124 36.32 16.62 25.25
CA ALA A 124 35.86 17.93 24.78
C ALA A 124 34.74 18.49 25.66
N LEU A 125 33.73 17.69 26.00
CA LEU A 125 32.62 18.10 26.85
C LEU A 125 33.06 18.44 28.29
N TRP A 126 34.02 17.69 28.86
CA TRP A 126 34.59 18.03 30.17
C TRP A 126 35.39 19.33 30.15
N ALA A 127 36.22 19.54 29.11
CA ALA A 127 36.95 20.79 28.92
C ALA A 127 35.98 21.97 28.79
N LEU A 128 34.90 21.80 28.01
CA LEU A 128 33.86 22.81 27.85
C LEU A 128 33.06 23.07 29.12
N ALA A 129 32.76 22.03 29.90
CA ALA A 129 32.12 22.18 31.21
C ALA A 129 33.01 22.95 32.19
N ALA A 130 34.33 22.70 32.17
CA ALA A 130 35.29 23.45 32.98
C ALA A 130 35.38 24.92 32.53
N ILE A 131 35.45 25.18 31.22
CA ILE A 131 35.41 26.54 30.66
C ILE A 131 34.10 27.23 31.06
N ALA A 132 32.96 26.58 30.91
CA ALA A 132 31.67 27.14 31.28
C ALA A 132 31.56 27.41 32.78
N ALA A 133 32.10 26.55 33.65
CA ALA A 133 32.16 26.80 35.08
C ALA A 133 33.03 28.03 35.40
N ALA A 134 34.20 28.15 34.78
CA ALA A 134 35.07 29.32 34.91
C ALA A 134 34.39 30.60 34.39
N THR A 135 33.73 30.53 33.23
CA THR A 135 32.95 31.63 32.67
C THR A 135 31.78 31.99 33.57
N THR A 136 31.09 31.01 34.17
CA THR A 136 29.97 31.27 35.10
C THR A 136 30.47 32.04 36.32
N ALA A 137 31.58 31.60 36.91
CA ALA A 137 32.21 32.30 38.04
C ALA A 137 32.70 33.70 37.65
N LEU A 138 33.31 33.85 36.47
CA LEU A 138 33.75 35.14 35.95
C LEU A 138 32.55 36.08 35.73
N SER A 139 31.50 35.60 35.07
CA SER A 139 30.30 36.38 34.74
C SER A 139 29.54 36.80 35.99
N ALA A 140 29.54 35.96 37.04
CA ALA A 140 28.97 36.29 38.34
C ALA A 140 29.66 37.48 39.03
N LEU A 141 30.92 37.77 38.67
CA LEU A 141 31.75 38.85 39.23
C LEU A 141 31.93 40.05 38.29
N LEU A 142 31.42 39.99 37.05
CA LEU A 142 31.55 41.10 36.10
C LEU A 142 30.78 42.34 36.60
N PRO A 143 31.39 43.53 36.60
CA PRO A 143 30.72 44.76 37.01
C PRO A 143 29.79 45.26 35.90
N GLY A 144 28.74 46.00 36.30
CA GLY A 144 27.80 46.63 35.37
C GLY A 144 26.40 45.98 35.35
N PRO A 145 25.49 46.50 34.52
CA PRO A 145 24.16 45.96 34.32
C PRO A 145 24.19 44.66 33.49
N SER A 146 23.17 43.82 33.64
CA SER A 146 22.99 42.64 32.77
C SER A 146 22.18 43.01 31.54
N HIS A 147 22.54 42.45 30.38
CA HIS A 147 21.86 42.65 29.09
C HIS A 147 21.10 41.39 28.60
N GLN A 148 20.91 40.38 29.46
CA GLN A 148 20.40 39.06 29.07
C GLN A 148 18.87 38.96 28.90
N LEU A 149 18.06 39.87 29.49
CA LEU A 149 16.71 40.13 28.97
C LEU A 149 16.87 41.04 27.77
N GLY A 150 16.03 40.97 26.74
CA GLY A 150 16.09 41.86 25.57
C GLY A 150 16.08 43.39 25.87
N TRP A 151 15.99 43.80 27.15
CA TRP A 151 16.01 45.16 27.69
C TRP A 151 17.01 45.35 28.86
N GLY A 152 17.64 44.27 29.35
CA GLY A 152 18.55 44.25 30.49
C GLY A 152 17.94 44.61 31.84
N THR A 153 18.71 44.43 32.92
CA THR A 153 18.43 45.07 34.22
C THR A 153 19.40 46.24 34.41
N PRO A 154 18.92 47.48 34.63
CA PRO A 154 19.81 48.63 34.87
C PRO A 154 20.50 48.57 36.24
N LEU A 155 20.15 47.57 37.05
CA LEU A 155 20.71 47.35 38.39
C LEU A 155 22.15 46.83 38.26
N PRO A 156 23.09 47.41 39.02
CA PRO A 156 24.47 46.94 39.01
C PRO A 156 24.58 45.54 39.65
N ASN A 157 25.51 44.72 39.15
CA ASN A 157 25.85 43.46 39.78
C ASN A 157 26.29 43.68 41.26
N PRO A 158 25.59 43.10 42.26
CA PRO A 158 25.94 43.27 43.67
C PRO A 158 27.31 42.70 44.04
N LEU A 159 27.82 41.73 43.27
CA LEU A 159 29.15 41.13 43.45
C LEU A 159 30.14 41.58 42.36
N GLY A 160 29.81 42.64 41.63
CA GLY A 160 30.62 43.16 40.54
C GLY A 160 31.97 43.70 41.02
N VAL A 161 33.06 43.20 40.45
CA VAL A 161 34.42 43.65 40.75
C VAL A 161 34.86 44.66 39.67
N PRO A 162 35.04 45.96 39.99
CA PRO A 162 35.39 46.98 39.00
C PRO A 162 36.63 46.67 38.16
N ALA A 163 37.62 45.96 38.73
CA ALA A 163 38.83 45.54 38.03
C ALA A 163 38.58 44.61 36.83
N LEU A 164 37.43 43.92 36.78
CA LEU A 164 37.05 43.03 35.68
C LEU A 164 36.30 43.75 34.53
N ALA A 165 36.07 45.06 34.65
CA ALA A 165 35.35 45.83 33.63
C ALA A 165 35.98 45.75 32.24
N ALA A 166 37.32 45.68 32.16
CA ALA A 166 38.04 45.56 30.89
C ALA A 166 37.78 44.24 30.16
N VAL A 167 37.43 43.17 30.89
CA VAL A 167 37.20 41.83 30.31
C VAL A 167 35.72 41.63 29.93
N SER A 168 34.81 42.35 30.60
CA SER A 168 33.35 42.24 30.42
C SER A 168 32.87 42.20 28.96
N PRO A 169 33.35 43.07 28.04
CA PRO A 169 32.87 43.09 26.65
C PRO A 169 33.23 41.82 25.86
N PHE A 170 34.23 41.05 26.31
CA PHE A 170 34.74 39.90 25.59
C PHE A 170 34.13 38.57 26.05
N VAL A 171 33.63 38.50 27.30
CA VAL A 171 33.15 37.25 27.89
C VAL A 171 31.97 36.67 27.13
N GLU A 172 30.91 37.45 26.94
CA GLU A 172 29.69 36.99 26.29
C GLU A 172 29.90 36.57 24.82
N PRO A 173 30.54 37.38 23.94
CA PRO A 173 30.79 36.98 22.56
C PRO A 173 31.68 35.73 22.45
N LEU A 174 32.75 35.64 23.26
CA LEU A 174 33.67 34.51 23.23
C LEU A 174 32.99 33.21 23.64
N THR A 175 32.24 33.25 24.75
CA THR A 175 31.51 32.09 25.26
C THR A 175 30.41 31.66 24.30
N THR A 176 29.66 32.60 23.74
CA THR A 176 28.62 32.32 22.74
C THR A 176 29.23 31.71 21.47
N GLY A 177 30.35 32.24 20.99
CA GLY A 177 31.08 31.67 19.85
C GLY A 177 31.57 30.25 20.10
N LEU A 178 32.10 29.97 21.29
CA LEU A 178 32.54 28.63 21.70
C LEU A 178 31.37 27.63 21.77
N MET A 179 30.23 28.04 22.34
CA MET A 179 29.01 27.22 22.41
C MET A 179 28.41 26.98 21.03
N GLY A 180 28.43 27.99 20.15
CA GLY A 180 28.02 27.85 18.75
C GLY A 180 28.91 26.85 18.00
N ALA A 181 30.22 26.94 18.15
CA ALA A 181 31.17 25.99 17.58
C ALA A 181 30.93 24.56 18.09
N LEU A 182 30.64 24.40 19.39
CA LEU A 182 30.26 23.11 19.99
C LEU A 182 29.00 22.54 19.35
N PHE A 183 27.93 23.35 19.26
CA PHE A 183 26.66 22.93 18.66
C PHE A 183 26.86 22.49 17.20
N LEU A 184 27.60 23.28 16.42
CA LEU A 184 27.92 22.96 15.02
C LEU A 184 28.77 21.70 14.88
N ALA A 185 29.79 21.52 15.72
CA ALA A 185 30.61 20.31 15.73
C ALA A 185 29.78 19.07 16.09
N GLY A 186 28.89 19.19 17.07
CA GLY A 186 27.97 18.14 17.47
C GLY A 186 26.99 17.79 16.35
N ALA A 187 26.38 18.80 15.72
CA ALA A 187 25.49 18.63 14.57
C ALA A 187 26.20 17.96 13.38
N ALA A 188 27.42 18.37 13.05
CA ALA A 188 28.24 17.73 12.02
C ALA A 188 28.54 16.26 12.37
N GLY A 189 28.78 15.96 13.65
CA GLY A 189 28.91 14.59 14.16
C GLY A 189 27.65 13.74 13.95
N LEU A 190 26.46 14.31 14.18
CA LEU A 190 25.18 13.65 13.92
C LEU A 190 24.99 13.33 12.43
N VAL A 191 25.29 14.28 11.53
CA VAL A 191 25.20 14.06 10.08
C VAL A 191 26.14 12.94 9.62
N ARG A 192 27.38 12.92 10.12
CA ARG A 192 28.34 11.84 9.80
C ARG A 192 27.89 10.47 10.30
N ARG A 193 27.20 10.42 11.44
CA ARG A 193 26.61 9.19 12.02
C ARG A 193 25.37 8.72 11.27
N ALA A 194 24.57 9.64 10.72
CA ALA A 194 23.37 9.30 9.95
C ALA A 194 23.67 8.41 8.72
N GLY A 195 24.90 8.49 8.17
CA GLY A 195 25.34 7.61 7.09
C GLY A 195 25.85 6.23 7.52
N ARG A 196 26.14 6.01 8.82
CA ARG A 196 26.82 4.80 9.33
C ARG A 196 26.06 4.03 10.42
N GLY A 197 25.03 4.62 11.02
CA GLY A 197 24.28 4.04 12.14
C GLY A 197 23.22 3.01 11.72
N ASP A 198 22.67 2.31 12.73
CA ASP A 198 21.56 1.36 12.58
C ASP A 198 20.27 2.04 12.08
N ALA A 199 19.32 1.26 11.56
CA ALA A 199 18.07 1.77 11.00
C ALA A 199 17.29 2.68 11.97
N ASP A 200 17.18 2.30 13.24
CA ASP A 200 16.46 3.06 14.27
C ASP A 200 17.19 4.36 14.66
N GLU A 201 18.52 4.30 14.75
CA GLU A 201 19.34 5.47 15.04
C GLU A 201 19.23 6.49 13.90
N ARG A 202 19.23 6.04 12.65
CA ARG A 202 19.02 6.90 11.48
C ARG A 202 17.69 7.64 11.54
N VAL A 203 16.60 6.98 11.93
CA VAL A 203 15.28 7.62 12.09
C VAL A 203 15.31 8.70 13.17
N GLN A 204 15.95 8.43 14.31
CA GLN A 204 16.09 9.42 15.39
C GLN A 204 16.93 10.64 14.95
N LEU A 205 18.02 10.41 14.22
CA LEU A 205 18.87 11.47 13.67
C LEU A 205 18.16 12.32 12.63
N LYS A 206 17.29 11.71 11.80
CA LYS A 206 16.46 12.45 10.82
C LYS A 206 15.54 13.47 11.49
N TRP A 207 14.92 13.14 12.62
CA TRP A 207 14.04 14.08 13.35
C TRP A 207 14.78 15.35 13.79
N LEU A 208 15.94 15.19 14.44
CA LEU A 208 16.73 16.32 14.92
C LEU A 208 17.36 17.09 13.75
N GLY A 209 17.84 16.38 12.72
CA GLY A 209 18.38 16.99 11.50
C GLY A 209 17.34 17.81 10.74
N TYR A 210 16.11 17.29 10.63
CA TYR A 210 14.98 18.00 10.01
C TYR A 210 14.60 19.26 10.79
N ALA A 211 14.46 19.17 12.11
CA ALA A 211 14.18 20.33 12.96
C ALA A 211 15.29 21.39 12.91
N ALA A 212 16.56 20.96 12.94
CA ALA A 212 17.71 21.86 12.82
C ALA A 212 17.77 22.53 11.43
N GLY A 213 17.48 21.80 10.36
CA GLY A 213 17.42 22.36 9.00
C GLY A 213 16.31 23.39 8.85
N LEU A 214 15.10 23.11 9.36
CA LEU A 214 13.98 24.06 9.35
C LEU A 214 14.28 25.30 10.22
N ALA A 215 14.84 25.11 11.41
CA ALA A 215 15.27 26.21 12.27
C ALA A 215 16.36 27.06 11.60
N GLY A 216 17.33 26.43 10.93
CA GLY A 216 18.39 27.11 10.18
C GLY A 216 17.85 27.94 9.02
N LEU A 217 16.83 27.45 8.29
CA LEU A 217 16.16 28.20 7.23
C LEU A 217 15.46 29.46 7.79
N ILE A 218 14.78 29.32 8.94
CA ILE A 218 14.13 30.45 9.61
C ILE A 218 15.17 31.48 10.07
N VAL A 219 16.29 31.04 10.65
CA VAL A 219 17.39 31.92 11.07
C VAL A 219 18.03 32.61 9.87
N ALA A 220 18.25 31.90 8.75
CA ALA A 220 18.77 32.50 7.52
C ALA A 220 17.83 33.56 6.94
N GLY A 221 16.52 33.27 6.93
CA GLY A 221 15.50 34.24 6.54
C GLY A 221 15.52 35.49 7.44
N ARG A 222 15.62 35.27 8.76
CA ARG A 222 15.72 36.33 9.77
C ARG A 222 16.96 37.21 9.58
N LEU A 223 18.11 36.61 9.27
CA LEU A 223 19.36 37.33 8.96
C LEU A 223 19.23 38.14 7.66
N ALA A 224 18.66 37.55 6.62
CA ALA A 224 18.48 38.22 5.32
C ALA A 224 17.59 39.46 5.44
N THR A 225 16.54 39.43 6.25
CA THR A 225 15.70 40.61 6.52
C THR A 225 16.37 41.62 7.43
N GLY A 226 17.15 41.17 8.42
CA GLY A 226 17.93 42.08 9.28
C GLY A 226 18.92 42.93 8.48
N LEU A 227 19.53 42.35 7.45
CA LEU A 227 20.42 43.08 6.52
C LEU A 227 19.68 44.17 5.69
N SER A 228 18.35 44.10 5.57
CA SER A 228 17.54 45.08 4.85
C SER A 228 16.85 46.12 5.73
N ASP A 229 16.87 45.95 7.07
CA ASP A 229 16.06 46.75 8.01
C ASP A 229 16.66 48.11 8.40
N GLY A 230 17.68 48.60 7.70
CA GLY A 230 18.18 49.98 7.86
C GLY A 230 18.80 50.32 9.22
N ASP A 231 18.98 49.34 10.11
CA ASP A 231 19.74 49.44 11.37
C ASP A 231 21.10 48.73 11.24
N PRO A 232 22.20 49.45 10.96
CA PRO A 232 23.52 48.85 10.79
C PRO A 232 24.10 48.23 12.06
N ARG A 233 23.49 48.48 13.23
CA ARG A 233 24.00 48.01 14.54
C ARG A 233 23.39 46.68 14.97
N SER A 234 22.28 46.26 14.36
CA SER A 234 21.63 44.98 14.69
C SER A 234 21.41 44.11 13.45
N ILE A 235 22.17 43.01 13.38
CA ILE A 235 21.98 41.97 12.35
C ILE A 235 20.69 41.14 12.65
N TRP A 236 20.09 41.36 13.82
CA TRP A 236 18.89 40.67 14.28
C TRP A 236 17.69 41.62 14.24
N PRO A 237 16.64 41.33 13.44
CA PRO A 237 15.39 42.09 13.48
C PRO A 237 14.63 41.71 14.75
N ILE A 238 14.84 42.47 15.83
CA ILE A 238 14.18 42.28 17.14
C ILE A 238 12.84 43.02 17.19
N THR A 239 12.66 44.01 16.31
CA THR A 239 11.48 44.88 16.29
C THR A 239 10.30 44.30 15.53
N SER A 240 10.49 43.27 14.70
CA SER A 240 9.44 42.68 13.88
C SER A 240 8.65 41.59 14.62
N PRO A 241 7.33 41.77 14.85
CA PRO A 241 6.43 40.78 15.43
C PRO A 241 6.50 39.39 14.78
N PHE A 242 6.71 39.37 13.47
CA PHE A 242 6.74 38.13 12.73
C PHE A 242 8.04 37.33 13.01
N TRP A 243 9.19 38.01 13.00
CA TRP A 243 10.49 37.34 13.07
C TRP A 243 10.84 36.81 14.46
N GLU A 244 10.40 37.44 15.57
CA GLU A 244 10.58 36.78 16.87
C GLU A 244 9.67 35.58 17.04
N LEU A 245 8.43 35.64 16.53
CA LEU A 245 7.54 34.49 16.63
C LEU A 245 8.10 33.31 15.82
N MET A 246 8.62 33.56 14.63
CA MET A 246 9.31 32.55 13.82
C MET A 246 10.59 32.06 14.49
N GLY A 247 11.41 32.93 15.07
CA GLY A 247 12.60 32.54 15.82
C GLY A 247 12.27 31.67 17.05
N THR A 248 11.22 32.04 17.78
CA THR A 248 10.70 31.26 18.92
C THR A 248 10.21 29.89 18.48
N PHE A 249 9.46 29.84 17.37
CA PHE A 249 9.01 28.60 16.76
C PHE A 249 10.19 27.71 16.37
N ALA A 250 11.21 28.29 15.71
CA ALA A 250 12.44 27.60 15.33
C ALA A 250 13.16 26.99 16.55
N ALA A 251 13.26 27.73 17.65
CA ALA A 251 13.86 27.25 18.88
C ALA A 251 13.06 26.09 19.50
N CYS A 252 11.73 26.12 19.45
CA CYS A 252 10.85 25.07 19.97
C CYS A 252 10.89 23.77 19.16
N LEU A 253 11.27 23.83 17.87
CA LEU A 253 11.39 22.63 17.02
C LEU A 253 12.42 21.64 17.56
N LEU A 254 13.52 22.11 18.14
CA LEU A 254 14.61 21.26 18.63
C LEU A 254 14.18 20.40 19.85
N PRO A 255 13.60 20.95 20.93
CA PRO A 255 13.01 20.16 22.01
C PRO A 255 11.91 19.21 21.52
N ALA A 256 11.00 19.69 20.66
CA ALA A 256 9.91 18.86 20.16
C ALA A 256 10.44 17.64 19.37
N ALA A 257 11.41 17.86 18.48
CA ALA A 257 12.05 16.79 17.72
C ALA A 257 12.81 15.82 18.62
N ALA A 258 13.52 16.31 19.64
CA ALA A 258 14.19 15.46 20.61
C ALA A 258 13.21 14.58 21.39
N ALA A 259 12.06 15.13 21.80
CA ALA A 259 11.00 14.37 22.48
C ALA A 259 10.47 13.24 21.59
N VAL A 260 10.13 13.54 20.34
CA VAL A 260 9.61 12.54 19.38
C VAL A 260 10.66 11.47 19.09
N ALA A 261 11.91 11.86 18.84
CA ALA A 261 12.98 10.92 18.54
C ALA A 261 13.30 9.98 19.72
N VAL A 262 13.42 10.51 20.93
CA VAL A 262 13.80 9.70 22.11
C VAL A 262 12.64 8.81 22.59
N LEU A 263 11.39 9.31 22.53
CA LEU A 263 10.24 8.62 23.13
C LEU A 263 9.38 7.85 22.12
N ARG A 264 9.32 8.26 20.85
CA ARG A 264 8.34 7.76 19.86
C ARG A 264 8.88 7.59 18.44
N HIS A 265 10.16 7.25 18.26
CA HIS A 265 10.77 7.10 16.93
C HIS A 265 10.15 6.00 16.04
N GLY A 266 9.52 4.97 16.61
CA GLY A 266 8.87 3.90 15.83
C GLY A 266 7.41 4.15 15.43
N LEU A 267 6.78 5.23 15.94
CA LEU A 267 5.35 5.50 15.73
C LEU A 267 5.06 6.37 14.50
N PHE A 268 6.06 7.09 13.99
CA PHE A 268 5.89 8.04 12.90
C PHE A 268 6.97 7.81 11.85
N ASP A 269 6.54 7.61 10.61
CA ASP A 269 7.44 7.60 9.46
C ASP A 269 7.92 9.03 9.19
N ILE A 270 9.16 9.30 9.60
CA ILE A 270 9.80 10.62 9.43
C ILE A 270 10.00 10.96 7.95
N ASP A 271 10.21 9.97 7.08
CA ASP A 271 10.39 10.22 5.65
C ASP A 271 9.10 10.76 5.03
N LEU A 272 7.95 10.27 5.50
CA LEU A 272 6.64 10.82 5.15
C LEU A 272 6.48 12.26 5.63
N VAL A 273 6.86 12.58 6.87
CA VAL A 273 6.76 13.95 7.40
C VAL A 273 7.67 14.91 6.62
N ILE A 274 8.91 14.52 6.35
CA ILE A 274 9.88 15.31 5.57
C ILE A 274 9.34 15.55 4.15
N ASN A 275 8.93 14.51 3.44
CA ASN A 275 8.45 14.64 2.06
C ASN A 275 7.20 15.50 1.98
N ARG A 276 6.25 15.33 2.91
CA ARG A 276 5.04 16.15 2.95
C ARG A 276 5.37 17.62 3.19
N THR A 277 6.17 17.91 4.21
CA THR A 277 6.51 19.28 4.57
C THR A 277 7.35 19.96 3.51
N LEU A 278 8.34 19.27 2.92
CA LEU A 278 9.14 19.80 1.83
C LEU A 278 8.27 20.16 0.63
N VAL A 279 7.32 19.32 0.27
CA VAL A 279 6.37 19.62 -0.81
C VAL A 279 5.44 20.78 -0.47
N TYR A 280 4.91 20.85 0.75
CA TYR A 280 4.08 21.99 1.17
C TYR A 280 4.88 23.29 1.18
N VAL A 281 6.13 23.26 1.66
CA VAL A 281 7.04 24.41 1.67
C VAL A 281 7.38 24.83 0.25
N LEU A 282 7.77 23.89 -0.63
CA LEU A 282 8.11 24.19 -2.02
C LEU A 282 6.89 24.73 -2.79
N LEU A 283 5.73 24.10 -2.63
CA LEU A 283 4.48 24.58 -3.23
C LEU A 283 4.14 25.97 -2.72
N SER A 284 4.20 26.20 -1.42
CA SER A 284 3.93 27.51 -0.82
C SER A 284 4.93 28.56 -1.29
N ALA A 285 6.21 28.19 -1.47
CA ALA A 285 7.25 29.06 -2.01
C ALA A 285 7.02 29.39 -3.48
N CYS A 286 6.65 28.41 -4.32
CA CYS A 286 6.30 28.65 -5.72
C CYS A 286 5.05 29.55 -5.84
N VAL A 287 4.04 29.30 -4.99
CA VAL A 287 2.82 30.11 -4.92
C VAL A 287 3.18 31.53 -4.47
N PHE A 288 3.84 31.69 -3.33
CA PHE A 288 4.25 33.00 -2.83
C PHE A 288 5.15 33.75 -3.82
N GLY A 289 6.14 33.07 -4.41
CA GLY A 289 7.01 33.64 -5.43
C GLY A 289 6.26 34.07 -6.69
N GLY A 290 5.30 33.26 -7.16
CA GLY A 290 4.42 33.63 -8.27
C GLY A 290 3.55 34.84 -7.94
N TYR A 291 2.99 34.90 -6.73
CA TYR A 291 2.22 36.06 -6.26
C TYR A 291 3.09 37.33 -6.23
N VAL A 292 4.27 37.27 -5.62
CA VAL A 292 5.20 38.41 -5.56
C VAL A 292 5.60 38.85 -6.96
N LEU A 293 5.91 37.93 -7.87
CA LEU A 293 6.29 38.24 -9.25
C LEU A 293 5.15 38.95 -10.00
N VAL A 294 3.92 38.42 -9.91
CA VAL A 294 2.76 39.03 -10.57
C VAL A 294 2.43 40.40 -9.98
N VAL A 295 2.41 40.54 -8.65
CA VAL A 295 2.16 41.83 -7.99
C VAL A 295 3.24 42.85 -8.33
N THR A 296 4.51 42.44 -8.36
CA THR A 296 5.62 43.32 -8.74
C THR A 296 5.55 43.71 -10.21
N TYR A 297 5.22 42.77 -11.10
CA TYR A 297 5.05 43.02 -12.53
C TYR A 297 3.88 43.98 -12.80
N LEU A 298 2.70 43.69 -12.27
CA LEU A 298 1.53 44.57 -12.40
C LEU A 298 1.81 45.93 -11.74
N GLY A 299 2.47 45.95 -10.58
CA GLY A 299 2.90 47.19 -9.94
C GLY A 299 3.86 48.00 -10.82
N ALA A 300 4.79 47.36 -11.53
CA ALA A 300 5.70 48.03 -12.47
C ALA A 300 4.97 48.54 -13.73
N VAL A 301 4.07 47.74 -14.30
CA VAL A 301 3.28 48.09 -15.49
C VAL A 301 2.30 49.24 -15.18
N PHE A 302 1.66 49.20 -14.01
CA PHE A 302 0.65 50.18 -13.60
C PHE A 302 1.21 51.36 -12.81
N ARG A 303 2.49 51.37 -12.42
CA ARG A 303 3.19 52.60 -11.96
C ARG A 303 3.14 53.72 -13.00
N ALA A 304 2.87 53.40 -14.26
CA ALA A 304 2.68 54.38 -15.33
C ALA A 304 1.27 55.01 -15.37
N ALA A 305 0.33 54.53 -14.55
CA ALA A 305 -1.05 55.02 -14.50
C ALA A 305 -1.43 55.36 -13.05
N ASP A 306 -1.36 56.64 -12.67
CA ASP A 306 -1.76 57.11 -11.34
C ASP A 306 -3.27 56.90 -11.10
N GLY A 307 -3.63 56.12 -10.07
CA GLY A 307 -5.02 55.99 -9.62
C GLY A 307 -5.33 54.77 -8.72
N LEU A 308 -6.01 55.03 -7.60
CA LEU A 308 -6.60 54.03 -6.69
C LEU A 308 -7.42 52.91 -7.39
N PRO A 309 -8.20 53.19 -8.47
CA PRO A 309 -8.95 52.16 -9.19
C PRO A 309 -8.05 51.11 -9.87
N VAL A 310 -6.86 51.51 -10.31
CA VAL A 310 -5.93 50.65 -11.04
C VAL A 310 -5.27 49.64 -10.08
N SER A 311 -4.93 50.07 -8.85
CA SER A 311 -4.43 49.17 -7.82
C SER A 311 -5.48 48.13 -7.38
N VAL A 312 -6.75 48.54 -7.29
CA VAL A 312 -7.86 47.62 -6.97
C VAL A 312 -8.10 46.63 -8.11
N ALA A 313 -8.05 47.10 -9.37
CA ALA A 313 -8.17 46.23 -10.54
C ALA A 313 -7.01 45.22 -10.62
N ALA A 314 -5.77 45.65 -10.36
CA ALA A 314 -4.60 44.76 -10.31
C ALA A 314 -4.73 43.69 -9.22
N ALA A 315 -5.19 44.06 -8.02
CA ALA A 315 -5.47 43.10 -6.94
C ALA A 315 -6.59 42.11 -7.31
N GLY A 316 -7.64 42.57 -8.00
CA GLY A 316 -8.71 41.72 -8.52
C GLY A 316 -8.22 40.72 -9.57
N VAL A 317 -7.38 41.16 -10.51
CA VAL A 317 -6.78 40.28 -11.52
C VAL A 317 -5.88 39.22 -10.87
N VAL A 318 -5.08 39.60 -9.88
CA VAL A 318 -4.27 38.66 -9.10
C VAL A 318 -5.17 37.62 -8.44
N ALA A 319 -6.25 38.02 -7.77
CA ALA A 319 -7.16 37.08 -7.11
C ALA A 319 -7.81 36.09 -8.10
N VAL A 320 -8.28 36.58 -9.25
CA VAL A 320 -8.98 35.77 -10.26
C VAL A 320 -8.05 34.78 -10.97
N VAL A 321 -6.80 35.17 -11.26
CA VAL A 321 -5.84 34.29 -11.94
C VAL A 321 -5.19 33.32 -10.97
N PHE A 322 -4.86 33.80 -9.77
CA PHE A 322 -3.98 33.09 -8.85
C PHE A 322 -4.71 32.05 -7.98
N ALA A 323 -5.96 32.32 -7.59
CA ALA A 323 -6.77 31.37 -6.83
C ALA A 323 -6.99 30.02 -7.55
N PRO A 324 -7.46 29.98 -8.81
CA PRO A 324 -7.65 28.71 -9.52
C PRO A 324 -6.34 28.02 -9.86
N LEU A 325 -5.26 28.76 -10.11
CA LEU A 325 -3.94 28.20 -10.36
C LEU A 325 -3.39 27.50 -9.13
N ARG A 326 -3.51 28.12 -7.95
CA ARG A 326 -3.11 27.52 -6.66
C ARG A 326 -3.84 26.20 -6.42
N GLU A 327 -5.16 26.15 -6.62
CA GLU A 327 -5.93 24.92 -6.44
C GLU A 327 -5.55 23.80 -7.41
N ARG A 328 -5.25 24.15 -8.67
CA ARG A 328 -4.81 23.17 -9.67
C ARG A 328 -3.43 22.61 -9.33
N LEU A 329 -2.49 23.46 -8.93
CA LEU A 329 -1.18 23.04 -8.46
C LEU A 329 -1.27 22.17 -7.20
N GLN A 330 -2.10 22.56 -6.23
CA GLN A 330 -2.34 21.78 -5.01
C GLN A 330 -2.90 20.39 -5.33
N ARG A 331 -3.87 20.29 -6.25
CA ARG A 331 -4.43 19.01 -6.71
C ARG A 331 -3.43 18.17 -7.47
N ALA A 332 -2.65 18.76 -8.38
CA ALA A 332 -1.63 18.04 -9.14
C ALA A 332 -0.55 17.46 -8.21
N VAL A 333 -0.08 18.25 -7.25
CA VAL A 333 0.89 17.81 -6.24
C VAL A 333 0.31 16.70 -5.36
N ASN A 334 -0.96 16.82 -4.92
CA ASN A 334 -1.61 15.78 -4.13
C ASN A 334 -1.77 14.47 -4.92
N LEU A 335 -2.09 14.53 -6.22
CA LEU A 335 -2.17 13.37 -7.11
C LEU A 335 -0.81 12.69 -7.32
N VAL A 336 0.25 13.48 -7.47
CA VAL A 336 1.62 12.98 -7.62
C VAL A 336 2.09 12.31 -6.32
N MET A 337 1.87 12.95 -5.17
CA MET A 337 2.38 12.53 -3.87
C MET A 337 1.56 11.46 -3.16
N TYR A 338 0.22 11.51 -3.22
CA TYR A 338 -0.68 10.64 -2.46
C TYR A 338 -1.40 9.59 -3.30
N GLY A 339 -1.32 9.65 -4.63
CA GLY A 339 -2.14 8.82 -5.51
C GLY A 339 -3.64 9.14 -5.39
N ARG A 340 -4.52 8.20 -5.75
CA ARG A 340 -5.99 8.37 -5.70
C ARG A 340 -6.60 8.05 -4.32
N ARG A 341 -5.85 8.23 -3.22
CA ARG A 341 -6.31 7.90 -1.86
C ARG A 341 -7.58 8.63 -1.41
N ASP A 342 -7.89 9.78 -2.02
CA ASP A 342 -9.01 10.63 -1.64
C ASP A 342 -10.34 10.27 -2.33
N ASP A 343 -10.36 9.26 -3.22
CA ASP A 343 -11.58 8.84 -3.92
C ASP A 343 -11.79 7.30 -3.88
N PRO A 344 -12.43 6.77 -2.82
CA PRO A 344 -12.76 5.34 -2.68
C PRO A 344 -13.65 4.83 -3.82
N TYR A 345 -14.53 5.68 -4.35
CA TYR A 345 -15.45 5.31 -5.42
C TYR A 345 -14.70 5.09 -6.74
N ALA A 346 -13.69 5.91 -7.04
CA ALA A 346 -12.85 5.70 -8.20
C ALA A 346 -12.05 4.37 -8.14
N ALA A 347 -11.62 3.95 -6.95
CA ALA A 347 -10.94 2.66 -6.76
C ALA A 347 -11.89 1.47 -6.98
N LEU A 348 -13.11 1.53 -6.43
CA LEU A 348 -14.14 0.51 -6.63
C LEU A 348 -14.61 0.44 -8.09
N ALA A 349 -14.76 1.58 -8.77
CA ALA A 349 -15.14 1.64 -10.19
C ALA A 349 -14.04 1.09 -11.12
N LEU A 350 -12.75 1.26 -10.77
CA LEU A 350 -11.65 0.65 -11.51
C LEU A 350 -11.64 -0.87 -11.33
N LEU A 351 -11.82 -1.34 -10.09
CA LEU A 351 -11.92 -2.77 -9.80
C LEU A 351 -13.11 -3.40 -10.56
N GLY A 352 -14.29 -2.79 -10.50
CA GLY A 352 -15.49 -3.26 -11.20
C GLY A 352 -15.27 -3.44 -12.70
N ARG A 353 -14.80 -2.40 -13.40
CA ARG A 353 -14.54 -2.46 -14.85
C ARG A 353 -13.56 -3.56 -15.25
N ARG A 354 -12.47 -3.73 -14.49
CA ARG A 354 -11.47 -4.76 -14.80
C ARG A 354 -11.95 -6.18 -14.50
N LEU A 355 -12.82 -6.35 -13.50
CA LEU A 355 -13.47 -7.63 -13.25
C LEU A 355 -14.46 -7.99 -14.36
N GLU A 356 -15.16 -7.00 -14.94
CA GLU A 356 -16.06 -7.20 -16.08
C GLU A 356 -15.31 -7.55 -17.38
N GLU A 357 -14.13 -6.96 -17.61
CA GLU A 357 -13.29 -7.25 -18.79
C GLU A 357 -12.58 -8.62 -18.71
N ALA A 358 -12.42 -9.20 -17.51
CA ALA A 358 -11.72 -10.45 -17.33
C ALA A 358 -12.63 -11.66 -17.58
N ALA A 359 -12.49 -12.29 -18.75
CA ALA A 359 -13.28 -13.47 -19.12
C ALA A 359 -12.83 -14.78 -18.43
N GLU A 360 -11.55 -14.91 -18.09
CA GLU A 360 -10.99 -16.14 -17.51
C GLU A 360 -10.85 -16.08 -15.98
N PRO A 361 -11.13 -17.19 -15.25
CA PRO A 361 -11.08 -17.22 -13.79
C PRO A 361 -9.72 -16.80 -13.19
N GLY A 362 -8.61 -17.17 -13.83
CA GLY A 362 -7.27 -16.74 -13.42
C GLY A 362 -7.01 -15.25 -13.67
N ALA A 363 -7.50 -14.73 -14.80
CA ALA A 363 -7.37 -13.31 -15.13
C ALA A 363 -8.13 -12.41 -14.14
N VAL A 364 -9.28 -12.87 -13.62
CA VAL A 364 -10.07 -12.16 -12.61
C VAL A 364 -9.27 -11.92 -11.33
N LEU A 365 -8.58 -12.95 -10.82
CA LEU A 365 -7.77 -12.84 -9.59
C LEU A 365 -6.56 -11.92 -9.78
N ALA A 366 -5.87 -12.03 -10.92
CA ALA A 366 -4.75 -11.15 -11.26
C ALA A 366 -5.20 -9.69 -11.44
N ALA A 367 -6.35 -9.47 -12.08
CA ALA A 367 -6.95 -8.15 -12.26
C ALA A 367 -7.35 -7.52 -10.93
N ALA A 368 -7.90 -8.30 -9.99
CA ALA A 368 -8.20 -7.84 -8.64
C ALA A 368 -6.93 -7.41 -7.90
N ALA A 369 -5.89 -8.24 -7.88
CA ALA A 369 -4.61 -7.93 -7.24
C ALA A 369 -3.98 -6.64 -7.80
N ARG A 370 -3.93 -6.52 -9.14
CA ARG A 370 -3.42 -5.32 -9.83
C ARG A 370 -4.23 -4.07 -9.52
N SER A 371 -5.55 -4.17 -9.50
CA SER A 371 -6.44 -3.03 -9.24
C SER A 371 -6.27 -2.49 -7.82
N VAL A 372 -6.16 -3.36 -6.83
CA VAL A 372 -5.87 -2.97 -5.45
C VAL A 372 -4.48 -2.34 -5.34
N ALA A 373 -3.47 -2.93 -6.00
CA ALA A 373 -2.10 -2.42 -5.99
C ALA A 373 -2.02 -1.01 -6.59
N GLU A 374 -2.64 -0.77 -7.74
CA GLU A 374 -2.62 0.53 -8.42
C GLU A 374 -3.46 1.58 -7.70
N ALA A 375 -4.64 1.21 -7.19
CA ALA A 375 -5.52 2.13 -6.47
C ALA A 375 -4.85 2.72 -5.22
N LEU A 376 -4.09 1.89 -4.50
CA LEU A 376 -3.42 2.27 -3.25
C LEU A 376 -1.91 2.54 -3.40
N ARG A 377 -1.36 2.37 -4.61
CA ARG A 377 0.08 2.39 -4.93
C ARG A 377 0.90 1.51 -3.99
N LEU A 378 0.44 0.28 -3.78
CA LEU A 378 1.15 -0.70 -2.96
C LEU A 378 2.22 -1.43 -3.80
N PRO A 379 3.41 -1.69 -3.24
CA PRO A 379 4.49 -2.38 -3.95
C PRO A 379 4.17 -3.85 -4.22
N HIS A 380 3.30 -4.46 -3.39
CA HIS A 380 2.88 -5.84 -3.54
C HIS A 380 1.47 -6.05 -3.04
N VAL A 381 0.69 -6.78 -3.84
CA VAL A 381 -0.63 -7.30 -3.48
C VAL A 381 -0.73 -8.72 -4.02
N ALA A 382 -1.16 -9.67 -3.19
CA ALA A 382 -1.50 -11.01 -3.60
C ALA A 382 -2.90 -11.39 -3.12
N VAL A 383 -3.64 -12.09 -3.98
CA VAL A 383 -4.93 -12.70 -3.67
C VAL A 383 -4.69 -14.19 -3.53
N GLU A 384 -4.81 -14.69 -2.31
CA GLU A 384 -4.69 -16.10 -1.97
C GLU A 384 -6.10 -16.69 -1.83
N VAL A 385 -6.47 -17.64 -2.69
CA VAL A 385 -7.74 -18.34 -2.59
C VAL A 385 -7.61 -19.50 -1.60
N ALA A 386 -8.59 -19.68 -0.71
CA ALA A 386 -8.58 -20.78 0.24
C ALA A 386 -8.54 -22.16 -0.48
N GLY A 387 -7.44 -22.90 -0.32
CA GLY A 387 -7.22 -24.19 -0.98
C GLY A 387 -7.02 -24.10 -2.50
N GLY A 388 -6.71 -22.91 -3.03
CA GLY A 388 -6.61 -22.64 -4.46
C GLY A 388 -5.33 -21.91 -4.86
N PRO A 389 -5.26 -21.39 -6.09
CA PRO A 389 -4.09 -20.68 -6.60
C PRO A 389 -3.94 -19.30 -5.95
N THR A 390 -2.68 -18.86 -5.80
CA THR A 390 -2.33 -17.50 -5.38
C THR A 390 -1.96 -16.68 -6.60
N HIS A 391 -2.49 -15.47 -6.72
CA HIS A 391 -2.13 -14.54 -7.80
C HIS A 391 -1.60 -13.24 -7.21
N ALA A 392 -0.38 -12.88 -7.60
CA ALA A 392 0.34 -11.75 -7.04
C ALA A 392 0.67 -10.69 -8.11
N TYR A 393 0.72 -9.45 -7.66
CA TYR A 393 1.18 -8.31 -8.43
C TYR A 393 2.23 -7.53 -7.62
N GLY A 394 3.39 -7.26 -8.23
CA GLY A 394 4.49 -6.54 -7.60
C GLY A 394 5.40 -7.39 -6.71
N VAL A 395 6.39 -6.77 -6.05
CA VAL A 395 7.47 -7.45 -5.32
C VAL A 395 7.27 -7.32 -3.80
N PRO A 396 7.21 -8.44 -3.04
CA PRO A 396 6.99 -8.40 -1.60
C PRO A 396 8.02 -7.52 -0.89
N SER A 397 7.56 -6.66 0.01
CA SER A 397 8.40 -5.87 0.92
C SER A 397 8.17 -6.33 2.38
N PRO A 398 9.14 -6.13 3.29
CA PRO A 398 9.01 -6.50 4.70
C PRO A 398 7.78 -5.87 5.36
N GLY A 399 7.14 -6.58 6.29
CA GLY A 399 5.97 -6.07 7.04
C GLY A 399 4.61 -6.37 6.41
N THR A 400 4.46 -7.55 5.78
CA THR A 400 3.23 -7.94 5.08
C THR A 400 2.00 -7.98 6.00
N VAL A 401 0.91 -7.40 5.53
CA VAL A 401 -0.39 -7.39 6.21
C VAL A 401 -1.35 -8.32 5.48
N ARG A 402 -2.05 -9.18 6.22
CA ARG A 402 -3.06 -10.10 5.68
C ARG A 402 -4.45 -9.61 6.05
N LEU A 403 -5.35 -9.54 5.08
CA LEU A 403 -6.74 -9.16 5.27
C LEU A 403 -7.64 -10.31 4.79
N PRO A 404 -8.56 -10.82 5.63
CA PRO A 404 -9.43 -11.91 5.24
C PRO A 404 -10.42 -11.45 4.17
N LEU A 405 -10.55 -12.25 3.12
CA LEU A 405 -11.60 -12.14 2.12
C LEU A 405 -12.78 -12.98 2.58
N VAL A 406 -13.90 -12.34 2.90
CA VAL A 406 -15.10 -13.00 3.43
C VAL A 406 -16.29 -12.72 2.53
N HIS A 407 -16.99 -13.77 2.12
CA HIS A 407 -18.27 -13.68 1.41
C HIS A 407 -19.39 -14.27 2.28
N ARG A 408 -20.39 -13.46 2.66
CA ARG A 408 -21.54 -13.88 3.50
C ARG A 408 -21.15 -14.63 4.80
N GLY A 409 -20.03 -14.25 5.42
CA GLY A 409 -19.53 -14.86 6.66
C GLY A 409 -18.59 -16.06 6.45
N GLU A 410 -18.42 -16.52 5.21
CA GLU A 410 -17.51 -17.61 4.88
C GLU A 410 -16.15 -17.05 4.40
N PRO A 411 -15.01 -17.48 4.98
CA PRO A 411 -13.69 -17.09 4.51
C PRO A 411 -13.39 -17.77 3.16
N VAL A 412 -13.19 -16.97 2.13
CA VAL A 412 -12.89 -17.45 0.77
C VAL A 412 -11.41 -17.33 0.40
N GLY A 413 -10.63 -16.59 1.18
CA GLY A 413 -9.20 -16.39 0.94
C GLY A 413 -8.61 -15.26 1.78
N ASP A 414 -7.39 -14.87 1.45
CA ASP A 414 -6.67 -13.74 2.05
C ASP A 414 -6.18 -12.76 0.97
N LEU A 415 -6.25 -11.47 1.29
CA LEU A 415 -5.56 -10.42 0.57
C LEU A 415 -4.28 -10.07 1.31
N VAL A 416 -3.14 -10.35 0.70
CA VAL A 416 -1.80 -10.15 1.27
C VAL A 416 -1.20 -8.89 0.67
N LEU A 417 -0.79 -7.95 1.51
CA LEU A 417 -0.39 -6.60 1.12
C LEU A 417 0.95 -6.25 1.74
N SER A 418 1.87 -5.65 0.98
CA SER A 418 3.05 -5.02 1.57
C SER A 418 2.83 -3.51 1.74
N PRO A 419 3.20 -2.94 2.91
CA PRO A 419 3.26 -1.50 3.09
C PRO A 419 4.21 -0.86 2.08
N ARG A 420 4.03 0.44 1.83
CA ARG A 420 4.90 1.19 0.92
C ARG A 420 6.28 1.39 1.55
N PRO A 421 7.35 1.55 0.76
CA PRO A 421 8.68 1.84 1.30
C PRO A 421 8.64 3.08 2.22
N GLY A 422 9.03 2.90 3.49
CA GLY A 422 8.95 3.92 4.54
C GLY A 422 7.83 3.69 5.56
N GLU A 423 6.70 3.11 5.16
CA GLU A 423 5.57 2.86 6.06
C GLU A 423 5.75 1.56 6.85
N SER A 424 5.65 1.63 8.18
CA SER A 424 5.67 0.44 9.05
C SER A 424 4.35 -0.34 9.08
N GLY A 425 3.30 0.17 8.42
CA GLY A 425 1.98 -0.46 8.33
C GLY A 425 0.96 0.37 7.55
N LEU A 426 -0.24 -0.19 7.37
CA LEU A 426 -1.35 0.46 6.65
C LEU A 426 -2.09 1.44 7.59
N GLY A 427 -2.27 2.69 7.16
CA GLY A 427 -2.92 3.73 7.96
C GLY A 427 -4.41 3.48 8.24
N ALA A 428 -5.00 4.20 9.19
CA ALA A 428 -6.42 4.03 9.56
C ALA A 428 -7.40 4.36 8.41
N ARG A 429 -7.04 5.26 7.49
CA ARG A 429 -7.80 5.52 6.25
C ARG A 429 -7.60 4.39 5.23
N ASP A 430 -6.34 3.97 5.10
CA ASP A 430 -5.83 2.72 4.53
C ASP A 430 -6.83 1.56 4.63
N ARG A 431 -7.06 1.21 5.88
CA ARG A 431 -7.85 0.05 6.30
C ARG A 431 -9.33 0.15 5.93
N ARG A 432 -9.91 1.35 5.84
CA ARG A 432 -11.33 1.51 5.46
C ARG A 432 -11.52 1.20 3.98
N VAL A 433 -10.73 1.85 3.12
CA VAL A 433 -10.77 1.61 1.68
C VAL A 433 -10.42 0.16 1.36
N LEU A 434 -9.42 -0.39 2.05
CA LEU A 434 -9.06 -1.80 1.92
C LEU A 434 -10.16 -2.76 2.39
N ALA A 435 -10.92 -2.43 3.42
CA ALA A 435 -12.05 -3.26 3.84
C ALA A 435 -13.15 -3.32 2.75
N ASP A 436 -13.42 -2.19 2.09
CA ASP A 436 -14.39 -2.16 1.00
C ASP A 436 -13.89 -2.90 -0.25
N LEU A 437 -12.62 -2.70 -0.63
CA LEU A 437 -12.00 -3.46 -1.71
C LEU A 437 -11.92 -4.96 -1.41
N ALA A 438 -11.57 -5.35 -0.18
CA ALA A 438 -11.52 -6.75 0.25
C ALA A 438 -12.89 -7.41 0.17
N ARG A 439 -13.97 -6.69 0.52
CA ARG A 439 -15.35 -7.18 0.38
C ARG A 439 -15.69 -7.49 -1.08
N GLN A 440 -15.36 -6.57 -1.99
CA GLN A 440 -15.65 -6.73 -3.42
C GLN A 440 -14.78 -7.80 -4.08
N THR A 441 -13.48 -7.84 -3.74
CA THR A 441 -12.58 -8.92 -4.15
C THR A 441 -13.04 -10.28 -3.62
N GLY A 442 -13.58 -10.34 -2.40
CA GLY A 442 -14.15 -11.56 -1.83
C GLY A 442 -15.33 -12.13 -2.64
N ILE A 443 -16.16 -11.26 -3.24
CA ILE A 443 -17.24 -11.69 -4.15
C ILE A 443 -16.65 -12.32 -5.41
N ALA A 444 -15.65 -11.67 -6.03
CA ALA A 444 -15.00 -12.18 -7.23
C ALA A 444 -14.26 -13.51 -6.98
N VAL A 445 -13.53 -13.62 -5.87
CA VAL A 445 -12.84 -14.85 -5.45
C VAL A 445 -13.85 -15.98 -5.23
N HIS A 446 -14.97 -15.71 -4.58
CA HIS A 446 -16.03 -16.70 -4.40
C HIS A 446 -16.60 -17.19 -5.73
N ALA A 447 -16.87 -16.28 -6.68
CA ALA A 447 -17.37 -16.63 -8.00
C ALA A 447 -16.37 -17.51 -8.79
N VAL A 448 -15.08 -17.15 -8.76
CA VAL A 448 -14.01 -17.96 -9.37
C VAL A 448 -13.92 -19.35 -8.74
N ARG A 449 -13.97 -19.44 -7.41
CA ARG A 449 -13.95 -20.72 -6.68
C ARG A 449 -15.14 -21.60 -7.06
N LEU A 450 -16.34 -21.03 -7.07
CA LEU A 450 -17.57 -21.73 -7.43
C LEU A 450 -17.54 -22.25 -8.87
N SER A 451 -17.04 -21.44 -9.82
CA SER A 451 -16.87 -21.87 -11.21
C SER A 451 -15.89 -23.03 -11.32
N ALA A 452 -14.77 -22.99 -10.59
CA ALA A 452 -13.78 -24.08 -10.59
C ALA A 452 -14.31 -25.36 -9.90
N ASP A 453 -15.13 -25.23 -8.85
CA ASP A 453 -15.80 -26.35 -8.19
C ASP A 453 -16.84 -26.99 -9.10
N LEU A 454 -17.64 -26.18 -9.80
CA LEU A 454 -18.64 -26.63 -10.78
C LEU A 454 -17.98 -27.41 -11.93
N GLN A 455 -16.89 -26.88 -12.49
CA GLN A 455 -16.16 -27.53 -13.58
C GLN A 455 -15.59 -28.89 -13.12
N ARG A 456 -14.92 -28.94 -11.96
CA ARG A 456 -14.44 -30.21 -11.39
C ARG A 456 -15.57 -31.20 -11.10
N SER A 457 -16.73 -30.71 -10.64
CA SER A 457 -17.89 -31.56 -10.39
C SER A 457 -18.45 -32.15 -11.69
N ARG A 458 -18.49 -31.37 -12.77
CA ARG A 458 -18.92 -31.84 -14.10
C ARG A 458 -17.97 -32.89 -14.64
N GLU A 459 -16.67 -32.64 -14.60
CA GLU A 459 -15.63 -33.58 -15.04
C GLU A 459 -15.73 -34.92 -14.30
N ARG A 460 -15.92 -34.89 -12.97
CA ARG A 460 -16.12 -36.10 -12.16
C ARG A 460 -17.39 -36.85 -12.54
N LEU A 461 -18.48 -36.14 -12.80
CA LEU A 461 -19.75 -36.76 -13.18
C LEU A 461 -19.67 -37.42 -14.55
N VAL A 462 -19.02 -36.76 -15.52
CA VAL A 462 -18.76 -37.33 -16.85
C VAL A 462 -17.88 -38.58 -16.72
N ALA A 463 -16.75 -38.49 -16.00
CA ALA A 463 -15.87 -39.63 -15.79
C ALA A 463 -16.57 -40.82 -15.11
N ALA A 464 -17.39 -40.55 -14.08
CA ALA A 464 -18.16 -41.58 -13.39
C ALA A 464 -19.21 -42.24 -14.29
N ARG A 465 -19.93 -41.45 -15.11
CA ARG A 465 -20.90 -42.00 -16.08
C ARG A 465 -20.23 -42.88 -17.13
N GLU A 466 -19.05 -42.48 -17.60
CA GLU A 466 -18.32 -43.27 -18.59
C GLU A 466 -17.79 -44.58 -18.02
N GLU A 467 -17.33 -44.60 -16.78
CA GLU A 467 -16.92 -45.85 -16.13
C GLU A 467 -18.11 -46.80 -15.93
N GLU A 468 -19.27 -46.28 -15.52
CA GLU A 468 -20.49 -47.10 -15.36
C GLU A 468 -20.96 -47.68 -16.71
N ARG A 469 -20.92 -46.89 -17.80
CA ARG A 469 -21.23 -47.39 -19.15
C ARG A 469 -20.29 -48.52 -19.57
N ARG A 470 -18.98 -48.38 -19.31
CA ARG A 470 -17.98 -49.43 -19.62
C ARG A 470 -18.21 -50.69 -18.82
N ARG A 471 -18.58 -50.55 -17.54
CA ARG A 471 -18.91 -51.66 -16.65
C ARG A 471 -20.16 -52.41 -17.13
N LEU A 472 -21.26 -51.69 -17.38
CA LEU A 472 -22.51 -52.28 -17.90
C LEU A 472 -22.28 -53.04 -19.21
N ARG A 473 -21.46 -52.49 -20.13
CA ARG A 473 -21.10 -53.19 -21.37
C ARG A 473 -20.40 -54.53 -21.10
N ARG A 474 -19.41 -54.55 -20.20
CA ARG A 474 -18.69 -55.79 -19.83
C ARG A 474 -19.63 -56.81 -19.23
N ASP A 475 -20.45 -56.40 -18.27
CA ASP A 475 -21.41 -57.30 -17.60
C ASP A 475 -22.42 -57.90 -18.61
N LEU A 476 -22.91 -57.10 -19.56
CA LEU A 476 -23.82 -57.57 -20.61
C LEU A 476 -23.12 -58.49 -21.64
N HIS A 477 -21.93 -58.11 -22.11
CA HIS A 477 -21.21 -58.84 -23.16
C HIS A 477 -20.63 -60.17 -22.66
N ASP A 478 -20.03 -60.16 -21.47
CA ASP A 478 -19.34 -61.33 -20.91
C ASP A 478 -20.31 -62.22 -20.10
N GLY A 479 -21.39 -61.66 -19.56
CA GLY A 479 -22.35 -62.38 -18.72
C GLY A 479 -23.53 -62.98 -19.49
N LEU A 480 -24.32 -62.13 -20.16
CA LEU A 480 -25.59 -62.57 -20.75
C LEU A 480 -25.41 -63.22 -22.13
N GLY A 481 -24.48 -62.71 -22.94
CA GLY A 481 -24.25 -63.19 -24.30
C GLY A 481 -23.93 -64.69 -24.38
N PRO A 482 -22.85 -65.18 -23.72
CA PRO A 482 -22.49 -66.60 -23.73
C PRO A 482 -23.57 -67.50 -23.11
N THR A 483 -24.26 -67.01 -22.08
CA THR A 483 -25.32 -67.77 -21.38
C THR A 483 -26.52 -68.03 -22.28
N LEU A 484 -27.00 -67.01 -23.00
CA LEU A 484 -28.11 -67.16 -23.95
C LEU A 484 -27.72 -68.00 -25.18
N ALA A 485 -26.48 -67.87 -25.66
CA ALA A 485 -25.97 -68.72 -26.73
C ALA A 485 -25.93 -70.20 -26.31
N ALA A 486 -25.44 -70.49 -25.09
CA ALA A 486 -25.41 -71.85 -24.55
C ALA A 486 -26.81 -72.43 -24.33
N LEU A 487 -27.79 -71.62 -23.89
CA LEU A 487 -29.19 -72.05 -23.78
C LEU A 487 -29.78 -72.41 -25.14
N THR A 488 -29.50 -71.59 -26.17
CA THR A 488 -29.96 -71.84 -27.55
C THR A 488 -29.38 -73.15 -28.08
N MET A 489 -28.07 -73.39 -27.90
CA MET A 489 -27.42 -74.65 -28.33
C MET A 489 -27.96 -75.89 -27.59
N ARG A 490 -28.25 -75.77 -26.29
CA ARG A 490 -28.86 -76.87 -25.51
C ARG A 490 -30.29 -77.16 -25.96
N ALA A 491 -31.06 -76.13 -26.29
CA ALA A 491 -32.40 -76.30 -26.86
C ALA A 491 -32.33 -76.99 -28.23
N GLU A 492 -31.43 -76.58 -29.12
CA GLU A 492 -31.20 -77.24 -30.41
C GLU A 492 -30.86 -78.73 -30.23
N ALA A 493 -29.99 -79.08 -29.27
CA ALA A 493 -29.64 -80.47 -28.98
C ALA A 493 -30.82 -81.31 -28.43
N VAL A 494 -31.74 -80.70 -27.67
CA VAL A 494 -32.95 -81.37 -27.16
C VAL A 494 -33.97 -81.56 -28.30
N GLN A 495 -34.04 -80.61 -29.25
CA GLN A 495 -34.91 -80.70 -30.43
C GLN A 495 -34.66 -81.98 -31.22
N ASP A 496 -33.39 -82.36 -31.38
CA ASP A 496 -32.97 -83.57 -32.10
C ASP A 496 -33.38 -84.88 -31.39
N MET A 497 -33.76 -84.82 -30.11
CA MET A 497 -34.09 -85.99 -29.28
C MET A 497 -35.60 -86.19 -29.04
N VAL A 498 -36.43 -85.17 -29.27
CA VAL A 498 -37.87 -85.18 -28.99
C VAL A 498 -38.67 -85.58 -30.24
N ARG A 499 -39.72 -86.39 -30.07
CA ARG A 499 -40.62 -86.83 -31.17
C ARG A 499 -42.08 -86.42 -31.00
N ASP A 500 -42.41 -85.80 -29.87
CA ASP A 500 -43.75 -85.29 -29.59
C ASP A 500 -43.96 -83.93 -30.28
N PRO A 501 -44.97 -83.76 -31.16
CA PRO A 501 -45.19 -82.54 -31.93
C PRO A 501 -45.40 -81.29 -31.05
N ASP A 502 -46.12 -81.43 -29.94
CA ASP A 502 -46.44 -80.30 -29.05
C ASP A 502 -45.18 -79.83 -28.29
N ALA A 503 -44.32 -80.78 -27.87
CA ALA A 503 -43.03 -80.48 -27.26
C ALA A 503 -42.03 -79.85 -28.25
N LEU A 504 -42.06 -80.23 -29.53
CA LEU A 504 -41.23 -79.59 -30.57
C LEU A 504 -41.66 -78.14 -30.83
N ALA A 505 -42.97 -77.86 -30.87
CA ALA A 505 -43.50 -76.51 -31.04
C ALA A 505 -43.10 -75.59 -29.87
N MET A 506 -43.22 -76.06 -28.62
CA MET A 506 -42.75 -75.32 -27.44
C MET A 506 -41.23 -75.05 -27.47
N LEU A 507 -40.43 -76.00 -27.98
CA LEU A 507 -38.99 -75.82 -28.09
C LEU A 507 -38.59 -74.77 -29.14
N GLU A 508 -39.30 -74.76 -30.28
CA GLU A 508 -39.11 -73.78 -31.34
C GLU A 508 -39.47 -72.36 -30.86
N GLU A 509 -40.53 -72.24 -30.05
CA GLU A 509 -40.94 -70.97 -29.41
C GLU A 509 -39.86 -70.47 -28.43
N ILE A 510 -39.34 -71.35 -27.56
CA ILE A 510 -38.23 -71.02 -26.64
C ILE A 510 -36.97 -70.59 -27.40
N MET A 511 -36.63 -71.27 -28.49
CA MET A 511 -35.48 -70.90 -29.33
C MET A 511 -35.67 -69.55 -30.02
N THR A 512 -36.90 -69.25 -30.44
CA THR A 512 -37.24 -67.96 -31.07
C THR A 512 -37.16 -66.83 -30.04
N ASP A 513 -37.67 -67.03 -28.83
CA ASP A 513 -37.57 -66.07 -27.74
C ASP A 513 -36.10 -65.83 -27.33
N ALA A 514 -35.29 -66.89 -27.23
CA ALA A 514 -33.88 -66.78 -26.90
C ALA A 514 -33.08 -66.00 -27.97
N ARG A 515 -33.36 -66.26 -29.25
CA ARG A 515 -32.74 -65.53 -30.38
C ARG A 515 -33.16 -64.06 -30.39
N THR A 516 -34.42 -63.77 -30.07
CA THR A 516 -34.94 -62.40 -29.96
C THR A 516 -34.29 -61.65 -28.80
N ALA A 517 -34.23 -62.27 -27.60
CA ALA A 517 -33.55 -61.70 -26.45
C ALA A 517 -32.05 -61.45 -26.71
N MET A 518 -31.37 -62.34 -27.44
CA MET A 518 -30.00 -62.12 -27.89
C MET A 518 -29.87 -60.92 -28.84
N ALA A 519 -30.81 -60.76 -29.78
CA ALA A 519 -30.82 -59.62 -30.69
C ALA A 519 -31.05 -58.29 -29.93
N ASP A 520 -31.92 -58.30 -28.93
CA ASP A 520 -32.19 -57.15 -28.06
C ASP A 520 -30.97 -56.79 -27.21
N VAL A 521 -30.33 -57.78 -26.56
CA VAL A 521 -29.08 -57.57 -25.81
C VAL A 521 -27.98 -57.02 -26.73
N ARG A 522 -27.86 -57.56 -27.95
CA ARG A 522 -26.89 -57.07 -28.94
C ARG A 522 -27.17 -55.62 -29.32
N THR A 523 -28.43 -55.27 -29.53
CA THR A 523 -28.85 -53.89 -29.84
C THR A 523 -28.58 -52.95 -28.66
N LEU A 524 -28.81 -53.39 -27.42
CA LEU A 524 -28.47 -52.63 -26.21
C LEU A 524 -26.96 -52.43 -26.05
N VAL A 525 -26.15 -53.47 -26.27
CA VAL A 525 -24.68 -53.40 -26.23
C VAL A 525 -24.14 -52.50 -27.34
N GLU A 526 -24.68 -52.62 -28.56
CA GLU A 526 -24.35 -51.72 -29.68
C GLU A 526 -24.72 -50.27 -29.38
N GLY A 527 -25.82 -50.04 -28.64
CA GLY A 527 -26.22 -48.73 -28.12
C GLY A 527 -25.21 -48.10 -27.18
N LEU A 528 -24.44 -48.89 -26.43
CA LEU A 528 -23.43 -48.42 -25.48
C LEU A 528 -22.08 -48.08 -26.15
N ARG A 529 -21.56 -48.96 -27.02
CA ARG A 529 -20.36 -48.69 -27.84
C ARG A 529 -20.33 -49.61 -29.06
N PRO A 530 -20.32 -49.07 -30.30
CA PRO A 530 -20.26 -49.88 -31.52
C PRO A 530 -19.04 -50.83 -31.53
N PRO A 531 -19.21 -52.16 -31.69
CA PRO A 531 -18.09 -53.12 -31.68
C PRO A 531 -17.06 -52.89 -32.79
N ALA A 532 -17.47 -52.24 -33.88
CA ALA A 532 -16.59 -51.87 -34.97
C ALA A 532 -15.49 -50.88 -34.52
N LEU A 533 -15.71 -50.09 -33.46
CA LEU A 533 -14.68 -49.20 -32.92
C LEU A 533 -13.53 -49.98 -32.26
N ASP A 534 -13.84 -51.10 -31.61
CA ASP A 534 -12.83 -51.95 -30.95
C ASP A 534 -11.95 -52.71 -31.95
N THR A 535 -12.51 -53.08 -33.09
CA THR A 535 -11.86 -53.94 -34.09
C THR A 535 -11.23 -53.17 -35.25
N LEU A 536 -11.84 -52.06 -35.66
CA LEU A 536 -11.45 -51.30 -36.86
C LEU A 536 -10.97 -49.87 -36.54
N GLY A 537 -11.08 -49.43 -35.29
CA GLY A 537 -10.86 -48.03 -34.90
C GLY A 537 -11.91 -47.07 -35.47
N LEU A 538 -11.86 -45.79 -35.10
CA LEU A 538 -12.85 -44.77 -35.51
C LEU A 538 -13.05 -44.71 -37.03
N ALA A 539 -11.98 -44.52 -37.80
CA ALA A 539 -12.07 -44.37 -39.24
C ALA A 539 -12.51 -45.66 -39.94
N GLY A 540 -12.05 -46.82 -39.47
CA GLY A 540 -12.47 -48.12 -40.02
C GLY A 540 -13.93 -48.43 -39.71
N ALA A 541 -14.41 -48.06 -38.51
CA ALA A 541 -15.81 -48.19 -38.14
C ALA A 541 -16.72 -47.31 -39.02
N ILE A 542 -16.34 -46.05 -39.27
CA ILE A 542 -17.09 -45.14 -40.16
C ILE A 542 -17.09 -45.69 -41.59
N ARG A 543 -15.96 -46.14 -42.13
CA ARG A 543 -15.89 -46.79 -43.47
C ARG A 543 -16.82 -48.00 -43.57
N SER A 544 -16.79 -48.87 -42.56
CA SER A 544 -17.65 -50.05 -42.50
C SER A 544 -19.13 -49.71 -42.40
N HIS A 545 -19.49 -48.62 -41.69
CA HIS A 545 -20.86 -48.14 -41.63
C HIS A 545 -21.30 -47.58 -42.99
N ALA A 546 -20.46 -46.76 -43.62
CA ALA A 546 -20.79 -46.12 -44.88
C ALA A 546 -20.93 -47.14 -46.04
N ALA A 547 -20.09 -48.18 -46.08
CA ALA A 547 -20.19 -49.26 -47.06
C ALA A 547 -21.51 -50.08 -46.98
N ARG A 548 -22.20 -50.03 -45.83
CA ARG A 548 -23.50 -50.70 -45.63
C ARG A 548 -24.69 -49.82 -45.98
N LEU A 549 -24.48 -48.55 -46.32
CA LEU A 549 -25.55 -47.64 -46.73
C LEU A 549 -25.76 -47.76 -48.25
N PRO A 550 -26.87 -48.37 -48.72
CA PRO A 550 -27.14 -48.48 -50.14
C PRO A 550 -27.38 -47.09 -50.76
N GLY A 551 -26.79 -46.85 -51.94
CA GLY A 551 -26.99 -45.63 -52.72
C GLY A 551 -26.10 -44.43 -52.35
N VAL A 552 -25.14 -44.59 -51.44
CA VAL A 552 -24.19 -43.53 -51.05
C VAL A 552 -22.76 -44.00 -51.24
N GLU A 553 -22.00 -43.33 -52.12
CA GLU A 553 -20.55 -43.52 -52.28
C GLU A 553 -19.81 -42.61 -51.29
N ALA A 554 -19.44 -43.15 -50.13
CA ALA A 554 -18.81 -42.37 -49.06
C ALA A 554 -17.28 -42.56 -49.01
N GLY A 555 -16.52 -41.47 -49.16
CA GLY A 555 -15.07 -41.44 -48.95
C GLY A 555 -14.74 -41.00 -47.53
N VAL A 556 -13.91 -41.78 -46.82
CA VAL A 556 -13.41 -41.42 -45.47
C VAL A 556 -11.93 -41.12 -45.54
N GLU A 557 -11.57 -39.86 -45.35
CA GLU A 557 -10.21 -39.34 -45.35
C GLU A 557 -9.76 -39.03 -43.91
N ILE A 558 -8.49 -39.30 -43.63
CA ILE A 558 -7.87 -38.99 -42.33
C ILE A 558 -6.71 -38.05 -42.60
N ASP A 559 -6.73 -36.90 -41.93
CA ASP A 559 -5.62 -35.96 -41.96
C ASP A 559 -4.53 -36.41 -40.98
N GLY A 560 -3.48 -37.04 -41.50
CA GLY A 560 -2.37 -37.53 -40.72
C GLY A 560 -2.70 -38.80 -39.91
N SER A 561 -2.23 -38.86 -38.66
CA SER A 561 -2.48 -39.96 -37.73
C SER A 561 -3.29 -39.48 -36.52
N LEU A 562 -4.42 -40.14 -36.24
CA LEU A 562 -5.19 -39.87 -35.02
C LEU A 562 -4.45 -40.44 -33.80
N PRO A 563 -4.28 -39.67 -32.71
CA PRO A 563 -3.76 -40.18 -31.44
C PRO A 563 -4.76 -41.15 -30.79
N ALA A 564 -4.36 -41.82 -29.71
CA ALA A 564 -5.29 -42.63 -28.93
C ALA A 564 -6.37 -41.73 -28.30
N LEU A 565 -7.60 -41.82 -28.83
CA LEU A 565 -8.72 -41.01 -28.39
C LEU A 565 -9.42 -41.64 -27.18
N PRO A 566 -9.98 -40.84 -26.26
CA PRO A 566 -10.88 -41.36 -25.24
C PRO A 566 -12.08 -42.06 -25.91
N ALA A 567 -12.48 -43.24 -25.40
CA ALA A 567 -13.57 -44.02 -25.97
C ALA A 567 -14.88 -43.23 -26.15
N ALA A 568 -15.16 -42.26 -25.27
CA ALA A 568 -16.33 -41.39 -25.37
C ALA A 568 -16.29 -40.50 -26.63
N VAL A 569 -15.11 -39.97 -26.95
CA VAL A 569 -14.88 -39.15 -28.15
C VAL A 569 -15.03 -39.99 -29.42
N GLU A 570 -14.48 -41.21 -29.44
CA GLU A 570 -14.65 -42.14 -30.57
C GLU A 570 -16.12 -42.51 -30.80
N VAL A 571 -16.87 -42.79 -29.73
CA VAL A 571 -18.28 -43.16 -29.81
C VAL A 571 -19.12 -41.97 -30.30
N ALA A 572 -18.89 -40.78 -29.74
CA ALA A 572 -19.62 -39.58 -30.16
C ALA A 572 -19.31 -39.24 -31.62
N ALA A 573 -18.03 -39.20 -32.01
CA ALA A 573 -17.60 -38.94 -33.39
C ALA A 573 -18.20 -39.96 -34.37
N TYR A 574 -18.17 -41.25 -34.02
CA TYR A 574 -18.80 -42.29 -34.84
C TYR A 574 -20.30 -42.07 -35.01
N ARG A 575 -21.02 -41.74 -33.93
CA ARG A 575 -22.48 -41.55 -33.96
C ARG A 575 -22.86 -40.28 -34.73
N ILE A 576 -22.10 -39.20 -34.57
CA ILE A 576 -22.28 -37.95 -35.33
C ILE A 576 -22.05 -38.24 -36.82
N ALA A 577 -20.95 -38.91 -37.18
CA ALA A 577 -20.68 -39.27 -38.57
C ALA A 577 -21.75 -40.22 -39.15
N ALA A 578 -22.21 -41.21 -38.39
CA ALA A 578 -23.25 -42.15 -38.82
C ALA A 578 -24.60 -41.45 -39.05
N GLU A 579 -25.01 -40.55 -38.14
CA GLU A 579 -26.25 -39.78 -38.29
C GLU A 579 -26.15 -38.80 -39.46
N ALA A 580 -25.00 -38.14 -39.64
CA ALA A 580 -24.74 -37.26 -40.78
C ALA A 580 -24.82 -38.02 -42.12
N LEU A 581 -24.20 -39.19 -42.22
CA LEU A 581 -24.32 -40.07 -43.40
C LEU A 581 -25.76 -40.53 -43.64
N ALA A 582 -26.49 -40.86 -42.58
CA ALA A 582 -27.90 -41.23 -42.68
C ALA A 582 -28.78 -40.06 -43.11
N ASN A 583 -28.44 -38.83 -42.73
CA ASN A 583 -29.12 -37.60 -43.13
C ASN A 583 -28.85 -37.27 -44.60
N ALA A 584 -27.58 -37.34 -45.04
CA ALA A 584 -27.21 -37.15 -46.44
C ALA A 584 -27.99 -38.11 -47.36
N ARG A 585 -28.12 -39.39 -46.96
CA ARG A 585 -28.95 -40.36 -47.69
C ARG A 585 -30.44 -40.00 -47.72
N ARG A 586 -31.01 -39.65 -46.55
CA ARG A 586 -32.46 -39.44 -46.39
C ARG A 586 -32.94 -38.12 -47.01
N HIS A 587 -32.11 -37.09 -46.97
CA HIS A 587 -32.53 -35.72 -47.23
C HIS A 587 -31.81 -35.08 -48.43
N ALA A 588 -30.52 -35.36 -48.63
CA ALA A 588 -29.76 -34.76 -49.73
C ALA A 588 -29.84 -35.57 -51.04
N GLY A 589 -30.18 -36.87 -50.96
CA GLY A 589 -30.13 -37.77 -52.12
C GLY A 589 -28.73 -37.88 -52.73
N ALA A 590 -27.69 -37.49 -51.97
CA ALA A 590 -26.34 -37.33 -52.46
C ALA A 590 -25.72 -38.68 -52.81
N GLY A 591 -25.29 -38.82 -54.06
CA GLY A 591 -24.55 -39.99 -54.52
C GLY A 591 -23.14 -40.08 -53.93
N ARG A 592 -22.56 -38.94 -53.48
CA ARG A 592 -21.25 -38.86 -52.82
C ARG A 592 -21.28 -38.06 -51.53
N VAL A 593 -20.60 -38.60 -50.52
CA VAL A 593 -20.36 -37.94 -49.23
C VAL A 593 -18.89 -38.10 -48.84
N ARG A 594 -18.26 -37.03 -48.36
CA ARG A 594 -16.88 -37.03 -47.85
C ARG A 594 -16.91 -36.88 -46.33
N VAL A 595 -16.22 -37.76 -45.62
CA VAL A 595 -15.99 -37.64 -44.18
C VAL A 595 -14.50 -37.42 -43.95
N ARG A 596 -14.14 -36.32 -43.29
CA ARG A 596 -12.76 -35.96 -42.97
C ARG A 596 -12.57 -35.95 -41.46
N LEU A 597 -11.51 -36.63 -40.98
CA LEU A 597 -11.14 -36.70 -39.58
C LEU A 597 -9.76 -36.07 -39.39
N GLY A 598 -9.65 -35.07 -38.53
CA GLY A 598 -8.39 -34.35 -38.29
C GLY A 598 -8.22 -33.93 -36.83
N MET A 599 -6.99 -33.56 -36.47
CA MET A 599 -6.69 -32.99 -35.15
C MET A 599 -6.24 -31.54 -35.30
N THR A 600 -6.91 -30.64 -34.57
CA THR A 600 -6.49 -29.24 -34.42
C THR A 600 -6.13 -29.01 -32.95
N GLY A 601 -4.84 -29.14 -32.63
CA GLY A 601 -4.38 -29.18 -31.23
C GLY A 601 -4.89 -30.45 -30.53
N ASP A 602 -5.62 -30.28 -29.42
CA ASP A 602 -6.23 -31.37 -28.64
C ASP A 602 -7.70 -31.64 -29.03
N VAL A 603 -8.20 -31.02 -30.11
CA VAL A 603 -9.58 -31.15 -30.57
C VAL A 603 -9.65 -32.08 -31.79
N LEU A 604 -10.53 -33.08 -31.72
CA LEU A 604 -10.90 -33.90 -32.87
C LEU A 604 -11.93 -33.16 -33.72
N GLU A 605 -11.58 -32.88 -34.97
CA GLU A 605 -12.49 -32.34 -35.97
C GLU A 605 -13.08 -33.45 -36.83
N VAL A 606 -14.41 -33.42 -36.99
CA VAL A 606 -15.17 -34.35 -37.83
C VAL A 606 -15.98 -33.52 -38.82
N GLU A 607 -15.56 -33.53 -40.08
CA GLU A 607 -16.26 -32.83 -41.16
C GLU A 607 -17.00 -33.85 -42.02
N VAL A 608 -18.28 -33.61 -42.29
CA VAL A 608 -19.09 -34.41 -43.22
C VAL A 608 -19.68 -33.49 -44.27
N ALA A 609 -19.25 -33.66 -45.51
CA ALA A 609 -19.69 -32.85 -46.64
C ALA A 609 -20.36 -33.74 -47.70
N ASP A 610 -21.57 -33.39 -48.13
CA ASP A 610 -22.28 -34.07 -49.20
C ASP A 610 -22.45 -33.16 -50.43
N GLU A 611 -22.60 -33.77 -51.62
CA GLU A 611 -22.69 -33.04 -52.90
C GLU A 611 -24.16 -32.89 -53.39
N GLY A 612 -25.18 -33.07 -52.53
CA GLY A 612 -26.59 -33.10 -52.93
C GLY A 612 -27.51 -32.11 -52.19
N GLY A 613 -28.67 -31.82 -52.78
CA GLY A 613 -29.75 -31.01 -52.16
C GLY A 613 -29.62 -29.48 -52.28
N GLU A 614 -30.74 -28.77 -52.05
CA GLU A 614 -30.72 -27.31 -51.85
C GLU A 614 -30.18 -26.99 -50.44
N PRO A 615 -29.41 -25.91 -50.25
CA PRO A 615 -29.00 -25.46 -48.93
C PRO A 615 -30.21 -25.27 -48.03
N LEU A 616 -30.21 -25.90 -46.85
CA LEU A 616 -31.25 -25.70 -45.85
C LEU A 616 -31.29 -24.20 -45.50
N THR A 617 -32.33 -23.51 -45.94
CA THR A 617 -32.59 -22.12 -45.56
C THR A 617 -33.04 -22.10 -44.10
N ASP A 618 -32.38 -21.27 -43.29
CA ASP A 618 -32.59 -21.14 -41.84
C ASP A 618 -34.09 -20.99 -41.50
N GLY A 619 -34.67 -22.00 -40.86
CA GLY A 619 -36.03 -21.91 -40.31
C GLY A 619 -36.82 -23.22 -40.17
N GLY A 620 -36.41 -24.32 -40.81
CA GLY A 620 -37.04 -25.63 -40.64
C GLY A 620 -36.52 -26.32 -39.38
N GLY A 621 -37.39 -26.57 -38.39
CA GLY A 621 -37.03 -27.06 -37.05
C GLY A 621 -35.99 -28.19 -37.01
N SER A 622 -35.13 -28.15 -35.99
CA SER A 622 -34.10 -29.18 -35.77
C SER A 622 -34.75 -30.57 -35.75
N GLY A 623 -34.58 -31.32 -36.84
CA GLY A 623 -34.93 -32.73 -36.86
C GLY A 623 -34.22 -33.47 -35.73
N VAL A 624 -34.82 -34.55 -35.24
CA VAL A 624 -34.31 -35.35 -34.11
C VAL A 624 -32.81 -35.70 -34.28
N GLY A 625 -32.35 -35.90 -35.53
CA GLY A 625 -30.95 -36.15 -35.86
C GLY A 625 -30.00 -34.98 -35.57
N THR A 626 -30.33 -33.74 -35.95
CA THR A 626 -29.45 -32.58 -35.72
C THR A 626 -29.41 -32.15 -34.26
N ALA A 627 -30.53 -32.28 -33.54
CA ALA A 627 -30.56 -32.07 -32.10
C ALA A 627 -29.68 -33.10 -31.35
N SER A 628 -29.78 -34.38 -31.70
CA SER A 628 -28.96 -35.47 -31.13
C SER A 628 -27.46 -35.28 -31.41
N MET A 629 -27.09 -34.82 -32.61
CA MET A 629 -25.69 -34.51 -32.93
C MET A 629 -25.14 -33.36 -32.07
N ARG A 630 -25.90 -32.26 -31.90
CA ARG A 630 -25.49 -31.13 -31.04
C ARG A 630 -25.39 -31.49 -29.57
N GLU A 631 -26.34 -32.26 -29.06
CA GLU A 631 -26.33 -32.71 -27.67
C GLU A 631 -25.08 -33.54 -27.36
N ARG A 632 -24.72 -34.46 -28.27
CA ARG A 632 -23.51 -35.30 -28.13
C ARG A 632 -22.20 -34.52 -28.24
N ALA A 633 -22.14 -33.50 -29.10
CA ALA A 633 -20.97 -32.61 -29.17
C ALA A 633 -20.84 -31.78 -27.87
N ALA A 634 -21.96 -31.25 -27.37
CA ALA A 634 -22.00 -30.46 -26.15
C ALA A 634 -21.65 -31.26 -24.88
N GLU A 635 -22.05 -32.53 -24.79
CA GLU A 635 -21.66 -33.44 -23.69
C GLU A 635 -20.13 -33.61 -23.57
N LEU A 636 -19.41 -33.44 -24.67
CA LEU A 636 -17.94 -33.50 -24.73
C LEU A 636 -17.26 -32.13 -24.68
N GLY A 637 -18.03 -31.05 -24.51
CA GLY A 637 -17.52 -29.68 -24.48
C GLY A 637 -17.12 -29.12 -25.84
N ALA A 638 -17.52 -29.75 -26.94
CA ALA A 638 -17.26 -29.28 -28.30
C ALA A 638 -18.38 -28.34 -28.79
N PRO A 639 -18.07 -27.19 -29.42
CA PRO A 639 -19.05 -26.46 -30.22
C PRO A 639 -19.42 -27.30 -31.45
N ALA A 640 -20.72 -27.41 -31.73
CA ALA A 640 -21.26 -28.22 -32.82
C ALA A 640 -21.21 -27.50 -34.17
#